data_AF-A0A8T5EMJ4-F1
#
_entry.id   AF-A0A8T5EMJ4-F1
#
_cell.length_a   1.000
_cell.length_b   1.000
_cell.length_c   1.000
_cell.angle_alpha   90.00
_cell.angle_beta   90.00
_cell.angle_gamma   90.00
#
_symmetry.space_group_name_H-M   'P 1'
#
loop_
_entity.id
_entity.type
_entity.pdbx_description
1 polymer ?
#
loop_
_entity_poly.entity_id
_entity_poly.type
_entity_poly.pdbx_seq_one_letter_code
_entity_poly.pdbx_strand_id
1 'polypeptide(L)'
;MSKMAPIVLTFVLVCSVFGYIAIDKTVNDDDNTTSDLDIFACDDGEEISAELRNDGKEDCSDSSDEDVIDHRNHPHSAPVLEAILVSLEGEQFVSGNVIHDHPMEVRIQWTIESADGNDSGDNLATNMDGSWVFEIDVEDKSANITLTFQAHNLPEDTWSEILTFVIPADESNESNGNETDNGNETDNGNETDNGVNTLPVCDAGQNLTTDVNELAYLDASNTADADDDVLENPSWVILSAPENSTATIVNPSSIVAEFTPDLIGNYTMEFYVDDGTDFCKDTIQISAVITSPSITPYTASQVLTNDTEMTDISFTSVGGHIVSWEIYPALPTGISFDNNSGRISGTPTMVMPETIFTVYANNTAGSGTASITLSVIELGYDINDLAQFWLDFFQCQSTDDRPLVDDLTTSETENHQCEVSITLNETHLIITTNGLPNHDFESTLACSQAGDCATAQAYTWSIPRTPVNDTTGGHDSTNCPEANGAQECAPERGAVAVAINGVPIFGPEDGPGGDAVAAEHGAYNEDRQPIELGICHGHAAQGGTYHYHADGNCMHWHAEPGESIENDYDDSTIQAVAQNTYDGNHSMVIGVAFDGYPIYGFWGYDDNMNIVEMKSSYELKNGETGYNGIDDYKYTPGLGDLDQCNGHFGPTPDFPQGIYHYHTAMQNGDGDMGFPYFLICYYGEADMSSDTGGGQGGGDCEGFGETWGPGIGPPPEGCEGGPGGQAEISVLDDWSFDPMALLIIGLCVTTAWTLRRN
;
A
#
# COMPACT_ATOMS: atom_id res chain seq x y z
N MET A 1 39.64 57.08 -37.71
CA MET A 1 40.10 57.58 -36.40
C MET A 1 39.34 56.78 -35.34
N SER A 2 40.09 56.20 -34.38
CA SER A 2 39.72 55.65 -33.04
C SER A 2 38.44 54.80 -32.89
N LYS A 3 38.53 53.48 -32.58
CA LYS A 3 38.77 52.84 -31.25
C LYS A 3 37.62 53.15 -30.26
N MET A 4 36.91 52.20 -29.63
CA MET A 4 37.36 51.00 -28.89
C MET A 4 36.36 49.81 -28.96
N ALA A 5 36.86 48.63 -28.55
CA ALA A 5 36.33 47.25 -28.63
C ALA A 5 36.07 46.67 -27.20
N PRO A 6 35.85 45.34 -26.98
CA PRO A 6 34.78 44.45 -27.45
C PRO A 6 34.11 43.58 -26.33
N ILE A 7 33.15 42.77 -26.76
CA ILE A 7 32.44 41.63 -26.13
C ILE A 7 33.38 40.44 -25.83
N VAL A 8 33.05 39.56 -24.86
CA VAL A 8 32.94 38.07 -25.00
C VAL A 8 32.86 37.33 -23.64
N LEU A 9 31.94 36.36 -23.65
CA LEU A 9 31.56 35.28 -22.73
C LEU A 9 32.62 34.14 -22.67
N THR A 10 32.92 33.52 -21.51
CA THR A 10 33.37 32.10 -21.47
C THR A 10 33.26 31.44 -20.09
N PHE A 11 32.76 30.19 -20.11
CA PHE A 11 32.85 29.10 -19.11
C PHE A 11 34.25 28.85 -18.53
N VAL A 12 34.32 28.33 -17.30
CA VAL A 12 35.37 27.39 -16.84
C VAL A 12 34.79 26.36 -15.86
N LEU A 13 34.95 25.09 -16.24
CA LEU A 13 34.83 23.88 -15.41
C LEU A 13 36.26 23.38 -15.14
N VAL A 14 36.62 23.08 -13.89
CA VAL A 14 37.75 22.20 -13.53
C VAL A 14 37.49 21.52 -12.18
N CYS A 15 37.35 20.20 -12.19
CA CYS A 15 37.56 19.31 -11.05
C CYS A 15 39.06 19.18 -10.75
N SER A 16 39.43 19.05 -9.48
CA SER A 16 40.65 18.32 -9.09
C SER A 16 40.52 17.73 -7.69
N VAL A 17 41.00 16.51 -7.59
CA VAL A 17 40.76 15.47 -6.59
C VAL A 17 42.03 15.21 -5.75
N PHE A 18 41.83 14.74 -4.52
CA PHE A 18 42.71 14.04 -3.55
C PHE A 18 43.94 14.73 -2.90
N GLY A 19 44.04 14.56 -1.57
CA GLY A 19 45.33 14.35 -0.89
C GLY A 19 45.41 14.79 0.58
N TYR A 20 45.08 13.87 1.51
CA TYR A 20 45.45 13.89 2.93
C TYR A 20 46.95 14.18 3.18
N ILE A 21 47.28 14.85 4.29
CA ILE A 21 48.41 14.58 5.21
C ILE A 21 48.14 15.30 6.54
N ALA A 22 48.13 14.53 7.63
CA ALA A 22 48.07 14.98 9.02
C ALA A 22 49.44 15.48 9.53
N ILE A 23 49.47 16.54 10.36
CA ILE A 23 50.49 16.74 11.40
C ILE A 23 49.85 17.37 12.65
N ASP A 24 49.99 16.62 13.74
CA ASP A 24 49.65 16.83 15.15
C ASP A 24 50.40 18.00 15.85
N LYS A 25 49.72 18.67 16.79
CA LYS A 25 50.34 19.18 18.04
C LYS A 25 49.33 19.50 19.16
N THR A 26 49.04 18.49 19.96
CA THR A 26 49.08 18.45 21.45
C THR A 26 48.51 19.60 22.34
N VAL A 27 47.47 19.21 23.11
CA VAL A 27 47.27 19.36 24.59
C VAL A 27 46.62 20.66 25.11
N ASN A 28 45.36 20.61 25.59
CA ASN A 28 44.98 20.28 26.99
C ASN A 28 43.44 20.23 27.19
N ASP A 29 43.01 19.40 28.15
CA ASP A 29 41.65 19.01 28.58
C ASP A 29 40.58 20.13 28.72
N ASP A 30 39.33 19.82 28.31
CA ASP A 30 38.12 19.66 29.15
C ASP A 30 36.82 19.86 28.32
N ASP A 31 35.86 18.94 28.50
CA ASP A 31 34.41 18.98 28.24
C ASP A 31 33.81 19.18 26.81
N ASN A 32 33.07 18.13 26.39
CA ASN A 32 31.71 18.08 25.82
C ASN A 32 31.25 18.98 24.63
N THR A 33 30.49 18.34 23.73
CA THR A 33 29.55 18.81 22.66
C THR A 33 30.06 19.38 21.32
N THR A 34 29.57 18.75 20.22
CA THR A 34 28.74 19.32 19.13
C THR A 34 28.66 18.24 18.02
N SER A 35 27.65 17.35 18.03
CA SER A 35 26.32 17.51 17.38
C SER A 35 26.40 18.21 16.01
N ASP A 36 26.22 17.43 14.95
CA ASP A 36 25.63 17.95 13.72
C ASP A 36 24.26 18.52 14.12
N LEU A 37 24.03 19.79 13.78
CA LEU A 37 22.86 20.52 14.23
C LEU A 37 21.62 20.05 13.46
N ASP A 38 20.84 19.17 14.06
CA ASP A 38 19.48 18.90 13.64
C ASP A 38 18.64 20.18 13.78
N ILE A 39 17.86 20.50 12.76
CA ILE A 39 17.02 21.71 12.67
C ILE A 39 15.56 21.28 12.76
N PHE A 40 14.79 21.92 13.64
CA PHE A 40 13.33 21.81 13.70
C PHE A 40 12.71 23.04 13.04
N ALA A 41 11.76 22.81 12.14
CA ALA A 41 10.99 23.87 11.49
C ALA A 41 9.68 24.06 12.26
N CYS A 42 9.47 25.28 12.76
CA CYS A 42 8.21 25.74 13.34
C CYS A 42 7.12 25.82 12.25
N ASP A 43 5.85 25.84 12.65
CA ASP A 43 4.72 25.85 11.71
C ASP A 43 4.65 27.12 10.85
N ASP A 44 5.16 28.25 11.36
CA ASP A 44 5.32 29.50 10.63
C ASP A 44 6.56 29.56 9.71
N GLY A 45 7.36 28.50 9.71
CA GLY A 45 8.58 28.34 8.91
C GLY A 45 9.85 28.91 9.54
N GLU A 46 9.82 29.32 10.82
CA GLU A 46 11.03 29.59 11.60
C GLU A 46 11.84 28.30 11.82
N GLU A 47 13.17 28.40 11.80
CA GLU A 47 14.06 27.25 12.01
C GLU A 47 14.80 27.41 13.34
N ILE A 48 14.58 26.46 14.26
CA ILE A 48 15.28 26.38 15.54
C ILE A 48 16.10 25.08 15.63
N SER A 49 16.99 24.99 16.61
CA SER A 49 17.74 23.75 16.86
C SER A 49 16.76 22.66 17.34
N ALA A 50 16.83 21.44 16.81
CA ALA A 50 15.92 20.36 17.18
C ALA A 50 15.98 19.98 18.67
N GLU A 51 17.13 20.24 19.32
CA GLU A 51 17.29 20.12 20.79
C GLU A 51 16.41 21.08 21.60
N LEU A 52 15.84 22.12 20.97
CA LEU A 52 14.95 23.10 21.60
C LEU A 52 13.48 22.71 21.47
N ARG A 53 13.14 21.66 20.71
CA ARG A 53 11.77 21.18 20.63
C ARG A 53 11.36 20.55 21.97
N ASN A 54 10.27 21.03 22.54
CA ASN A 54 9.66 20.60 23.80
C ASN A 54 10.59 20.75 25.02
N ASP A 55 11.43 21.78 25.02
CA ASP A 55 12.40 22.05 26.09
C ASP A 55 11.76 22.69 27.36
N GLY A 56 10.49 23.06 27.28
CA GLY A 56 9.74 23.74 28.30
C GLY A 56 9.86 25.27 28.25
N LYS A 57 10.40 25.82 27.15
CA LYS A 57 10.52 27.25 26.86
C LYS A 57 10.14 27.51 25.41
N GLU A 58 9.43 28.62 25.23
CA GLU A 58 9.10 29.17 23.91
C GLU A 58 10.35 29.55 23.12
N ASP A 59 10.72 28.71 22.16
CA ASP A 59 11.83 28.92 21.23
C ASP A 59 11.34 29.14 19.78
N CYS A 60 10.17 28.60 19.38
CA CYS A 60 9.45 29.02 18.18
C CYS A 60 8.62 30.28 18.45
N SER A 61 8.54 31.21 17.49
CA SER A 61 7.73 32.43 17.69
C SER A 61 6.20 32.23 17.60
N ASP A 62 5.76 31.05 17.18
CA ASP A 62 4.37 30.61 17.10
C ASP A 62 3.97 29.57 18.17
N SER A 63 4.88 29.19 19.06
CA SER A 63 4.71 28.18 20.13
C SER A 63 4.55 26.73 19.65
N SER A 64 4.87 26.41 18.39
CA SER A 64 4.76 25.06 17.83
C SER A 64 5.77 24.04 18.39
N ASP A 65 6.72 24.51 19.20
CA ASP A 65 7.74 23.72 19.86
C ASP A 65 7.37 23.28 21.29
N GLU A 66 6.14 23.50 21.76
CA GLU A 66 5.75 23.17 23.15
C GLU A 66 4.50 22.28 23.24
N ASP A 67 4.52 21.29 24.16
CA ASP A 67 3.41 20.34 24.40
C ASP A 67 2.15 20.99 25.01
N VAL A 68 2.27 22.21 25.55
CA VAL A 68 1.15 23.02 26.05
C VAL A 68 1.25 24.39 25.38
N ILE A 69 0.47 24.57 24.32
CA ILE A 69 0.55 25.72 23.45
C ILE A 69 0.17 27.01 24.22
N ASP A 70 1.09 27.97 24.30
CA ASP A 70 0.84 29.28 24.93
C ASP A 70 0.14 30.22 23.94
N HIS A 71 -1.20 30.23 23.96
CA HIS A 71 -2.10 31.01 23.11
C HIS A 71 -1.94 32.56 23.18
N ARG A 72 -0.88 33.07 23.83
CA ARG A 72 -0.56 34.50 23.90
C ARG A 72 0.29 34.99 22.72
N ASN A 73 0.86 34.08 21.93
CA ASN A 73 1.86 34.42 20.91
C ASN A 73 1.35 34.35 19.47
N HIS A 74 0.26 33.63 19.19
CA HIS A 74 -0.40 33.66 17.88
C HIS A 74 -1.94 33.77 18.01
N PRO A 75 -2.64 34.43 17.07
CA PRO A 75 -4.09 34.60 17.13
C PRO A 75 -4.81 33.46 16.40
N HIS A 76 -5.70 32.71 17.06
CA HIS A 76 -6.50 31.75 16.30
C HIS A 76 -7.75 32.41 15.71
N SER A 77 -8.13 31.94 14.54
CA SER A 77 -9.44 32.23 13.97
C SER A 77 -10.52 31.39 14.67
N ALA A 78 -11.78 31.87 14.67
CA ALA A 78 -12.88 31.10 15.23
C ALA A 78 -12.97 29.73 14.53
N PRO A 79 -13.24 28.64 15.27
CA PRO A 79 -13.32 27.30 14.68
C PRO A 79 -14.41 27.25 13.60
N VAL A 80 -14.15 26.54 12.51
CA VAL A 80 -15.15 26.32 11.45
C VAL A 80 -15.71 24.92 11.62
N LEU A 81 -17.02 24.83 11.75
CA LEU A 81 -17.74 23.57 11.96
C LEU A 81 -18.34 23.08 10.65
N GLU A 82 -18.02 21.84 10.27
CA GLU A 82 -18.62 21.15 9.15
C GLU A 82 -19.26 19.86 9.65
N ALA A 83 -20.48 19.55 9.20
CA ALA A 83 -21.11 18.27 9.52
C ALA A 83 -22.13 17.86 8.47
N ILE A 84 -22.44 16.58 8.44
CA ILE A 84 -23.43 15.97 7.56
C ILE A 84 -24.34 15.04 8.37
N LEU A 85 -25.62 15.01 7.98
CA LEU A 85 -26.55 14.00 8.47
C LEU A 85 -26.37 12.72 7.65
N VAL A 86 -26.03 11.62 8.32
CA VAL A 86 -25.79 10.31 7.71
C VAL A 86 -26.90 9.36 8.12
N SER A 87 -27.35 8.52 7.18
CA SER A 87 -28.25 7.41 7.46
C SER A 87 -27.66 6.10 6.95
N LEU A 88 -27.48 5.16 7.86
CA LEU A 88 -26.89 3.85 7.59
C LEU A 88 -27.76 2.77 8.24
N GLU A 89 -28.19 1.78 7.48
CA GLU A 89 -28.98 0.62 7.97
C GLU A 89 -30.26 0.95 8.79
N GLY A 90 -30.81 2.17 8.63
CA GLY A 90 -32.00 2.62 9.36
C GLY A 90 -31.70 3.43 10.62
N GLU A 91 -30.43 3.54 11.02
CA GLU A 91 -29.98 4.47 12.06
C GLU A 91 -29.55 5.81 11.43
N GLN A 92 -29.70 6.90 12.18
CA GLN A 92 -29.36 8.26 11.75
C GLN A 92 -28.41 8.89 12.77
N PHE A 93 -27.28 9.42 12.29
CA PHE A 93 -26.30 10.13 13.11
C PHE A 93 -25.74 11.32 12.33
N VAL A 94 -25.21 12.31 13.04
CA VAL A 94 -24.51 13.45 12.45
C VAL A 94 -23.02 13.21 12.62
N SER A 95 -22.27 13.21 11.53
CA SER A 95 -20.80 13.17 11.56
C SER A 95 -20.26 14.50 11.09
N GLY A 96 -19.24 15.02 11.76
CA GLY A 96 -18.66 16.31 11.44
C GLY A 96 -17.18 16.41 11.72
N ASN A 97 -16.63 17.55 11.32
CA ASN A 97 -15.25 17.94 11.52
C ASN A 97 -15.17 19.39 12.03
N VAL A 98 -14.09 19.70 12.74
CA VAL A 98 -13.74 21.06 13.13
C VAL A 98 -12.44 21.43 12.46
N ILE A 99 -12.47 22.49 11.68
CA ILE A 99 -11.27 23.11 11.13
C ILE A 99 -10.84 24.21 12.10
N HIS A 100 -9.74 23.96 12.81
CA HIS A 100 -9.10 24.88 13.73
C HIS A 100 -7.63 24.47 13.87
N ASP A 101 -6.74 25.39 14.25
CA ASP A 101 -5.30 25.11 14.33
C ASP A 101 -5.00 24.02 15.39
N HIS A 102 -5.83 23.94 16.44
CA HIS A 102 -5.79 22.86 17.44
C HIS A 102 -7.18 22.23 17.65
N PRO A 103 -7.62 21.32 16.76
CA PRO A 103 -8.98 20.81 16.76
C PRO A 103 -9.37 20.13 18.07
N MET A 104 -8.45 19.42 18.73
CA MET A 104 -8.67 18.69 20.00
C MET A 104 -9.00 19.58 21.22
N GLU A 105 -8.75 20.89 21.15
CA GLU A 105 -9.11 21.85 22.20
C GLU A 105 -10.52 22.45 22.01
N VAL A 106 -11.14 22.18 20.86
CA VAL A 106 -12.50 22.59 20.54
C VAL A 106 -13.52 21.59 21.11
N ARG A 107 -14.67 22.09 21.53
CA ARG A 107 -15.82 21.26 21.95
C ARG A 107 -17.02 21.58 21.09
N ILE A 108 -17.85 20.57 20.79
CA ILE A 108 -19.11 20.80 20.10
C ILE A 108 -20.25 20.86 21.12
N GLN A 109 -20.97 21.98 21.09
CA GLN A 109 -22.25 22.15 21.76
C GLN A 109 -23.36 21.72 20.81
N TRP A 110 -24.41 21.11 21.36
CA TRP A 110 -25.55 20.69 20.57
C TRP A 110 -26.88 20.90 21.29
N THR A 111 -27.92 21.18 20.52
CA THR A 111 -29.31 21.17 20.99
C THR A 111 -30.18 20.38 20.03
N ILE A 112 -31.13 19.64 20.58
CA ILE A 112 -32.15 18.91 19.82
C ILE A 112 -33.53 19.40 20.24
N GLU A 113 -34.39 19.72 19.28
CA GLU A 113 -35.80 20.03 19.49
C GLU A 113 -36.63 18.99 18.75
N SER A 114 -37.44 18.21 19.47
CA SER A 114 -38.23 17.10 18.92
C SER A 114 -39.62 17.01 19.58
N ALA A 115 -40.47 16.08 19.12
CA ALA A 115 -41.77 15.81 19.76
C ALA A 115 -41.62 15.26 21.20
N ASP A 116 -40.50 14.58 21.50
CA ASP A 116 -40.16 14.08 22.83
C ASP A 116 -39.75 15.19 23.81
N GLY A 117 -39.43 16.38 23.29
CA GLY A 117 -38.99 17.55 24.04
C GLY A 117 -37.70 18.16 23.48
N ASN A 118 -37.15 19.14 24.22
CA ASN A 118 -35.86 19.75 23.90
C ASN A 118 -34.78 19.18 24.82
N ASP A 119 -33.63 18.83 24.25
CA ASP A 119 -32.43 18.43 25.00
C ASP A 119 -31.20 19.19 24.50
N SER A 120 -30.15 19.23 25.32
CA SER A 120 -28.92 19.96 25.00
C SER A 120 -27.72 19.39 25.73
N GLY A 121 -26.58 19.34 25.07
CA GLY A 121 -25.32 18.89 25.64
C GLY A 121 -24.14 19.79 25.29
N ASP A 122 -23.11 19.68 26.11
CA ASP A 122 -21.84 20.38 25.98
C ASP A 122 -20.76 19.31 26.19
N ASN A 123 -19.71 19.25 25.34
CA ASN A 123 -18.58 18.31 25.39
C ASN A 123 -18.62 17.04 24.49
N LEU A 124 -18.96 17.15 23.21
CA LEU A 124 -18.33 16.21 22.26
C LEU A 124 -16.87 16.61 22.10
N ALA A 125 -15.96 15.74 22.52
CA ALA A 125 -14.55 15.89 22.24
C ALA A 125 -14.32 15.62 20.76
N THR A 126 -13.65 16.54 20.09
CA THR A 126 -13.07 16.35 18.78
C THR A 126 -11.81 15.50 18.91
N ASN A 127 -11.59 14.64 17.93
CA ASN A 127 -10.31 13.93 17.80
C ASN A 127 -9.20 14.91 17.41
N MET A 128 -7.93 14.45 17.40
CA MET A 128 -6.79 15.28 17.00
C MET A 128 -6.92 15.84 15.58
N ASP A 129 -7.63 15.12 14.71
CA ASP A 129 -7.95 15.52 13.34
C ASP A 129 -9.20 16.41 13.21
N GLY A 130 -9.87 16.72 14.33
CA GLY A 130 -11.08 17.54 14.40
C GLY A 130 -12.40 16.78 14.25
N SER A 131 -12.36 15.47 13.98
CA SER A 131 -13.57 14.68 13.72
C SER A 131 -14.42 14.46 14.98
N TRP A 132 -15.74 14.38 14.79
CA TRP A 132 -16.72 14.07 15.85
C TRP A 132 -17.99 13.43 15.28
N VAL A 133 -18.73 12.71 16.13
CA VAL A 133 -19.99 12.04 15.78
C VAL A 133 -21.03 12.27 16.87
N PHE A 134 -22.29 12.50 16.46
CA PHE A 134 -23.44 12.68 17.32
C PHE A 134 -24.57 11.73 16.91
N GLU A 135 -24.96 10.83 17.82
CA GLU A 135 -26.07 9.90 17.63
C GLU A 135 -27.41 10.58 17.89
N ILE A 136 -28.41 10.32 17.04
CA ILE A 136 -29.74 10.89 17.18
C ILE A 136 -30.66 9.87 17.85
N ASP A 137 -30.92 10.05 19.15
CA ASP A 137 -31.82 9.22 19.94
C ASP A 137 -33.17 9.92 20.15
N VAL A 138 -34.10 9.76 19.20
CA VAL A 138 -35.47 10.31 19.26
C VAL A 138 -36.48 9.19 18.95
N GLU A 139 -37.40 8.93 19.88
CA GLU A 139 -38.40 7.86 19.77
C GLU A 139 -39.65 8.33 19.00
N ASP A 140 -40.08 9.59 19.20
CA ASP A 140 -41.26 10.18 18.53
C ASP A 140 -40.86 11.12 17.38
N LYS A 141 -40.94 10.61 16.15
CA LYS A 141 -40.68 11.36 14.90
C LYS A 141 -41.94 12.00 14.29
N SER A 142 -43.02 12.18 15.06
CA SER A 142 -44.28 12.77 14.57
C SER A 142 -44.22 14.29 14.32
N ALA A 143 -43.12 14.94 14.70
CA ALA A 143 -42.82 16.34 14.40
C ALA A 143 -41.38 16.47 13.88
N ASN A 144 -41.08 17.60 13.20
CA ASN A 144 -39.73 17.85 12.72
C ASN A 144 -38.74 17.88 13.88
N ILE A 145 -37.61 17.18 13.71
CA ILE A 145 -36.50 17.20 14.65
C ILE A 145 -35.51 18.26 14.18
N THR A 146 -35.21 19.24 15.03
CA THR A 146 -34.23 20.29 14.73
C THR A 146 -32.99 20.06 15.58
N LEU A 147 -31.87 19.81 14.91
CA LEU A 147 -30.54 19.64 15.53
C LEU A 147 -29.72 20.89 15.28
N THR A 148 -29.11 21.44 16.31
CA THR A 148 -28.26 22.62 16.20
C THR A 148 -26.92 22.33 16.83
N PHE A 149 -25.83 22.69 16.15
CA PHE A 149 -24.46 22.50 16.60
C PHE A 149 -23.68 23.80 16.56
N GLN A 150 -22.77 23.98 17.51
CA GLN A 150 -21.84 25.11 17.53
C GLN A 150 -20.52 24.68 18.18
N ALA A 151 -19.40 24.99 17.54
CA ALA A 151 -18.08 24.69 18.06
C ALA A 151 -17.57 25.83 18.95
N HIS A 152 -16.96 25.47 20.08
CA HIS A 152 -16.43 26.40 21.07
C HIS A 152 -14.96 26.09 21.35
N ASN A 153 -14.08 27.04 21.07
CA ASN A 153 -12.68 26.96 21.46
C ASN A 153 -12.53 27.42 22.92
N LEU A 154 -12.22 26.50 23.84
CA LEU A 154 -12.22 26.77 25.28
C LEU A 154 -11.08 27.68 25.79
N PRO A 155 -9.83 27.59 25.28
CA PRO A 155 -8.74 28.45 25.73
C PRO A 155 -8.94 29.94 25.39
N GLU A 156 -9.51 30.25 24.22
CA GLU A 156 -9.65 31.62 23.71
C GLU A 156 -11.08 32.17 23.68
N ASP A 157 -12.07 31.32 24.00
CA ASP A 157 -13.50 31.64 24.03
C ASP A 157 -14.04 32.17 22.68
N THR A 158 -13.63 31.52 21.58
CA THR A 158 -14.11 31.80 20.22
C THR A 158 -15.11 30.74 19.75
N TRP A 159 -16.06 31.14 18.90
CA TRP A 159 -17.23 30.34 18.56
C TRP A 159 -17.43 30.24 17.05
N SER A 160 -17.79 29.05 16.56
CA SER A 160 -18.18 28.87 15.16
C SER A 160 -19.54 29.52 14.86
N GLU A 161 -19.84 29.65 13.57
CA GLU A 161 -21.23 29.81 13.12
C GLU A 161 -22.09 28.61 13.56
N ILE A 162 -23.39 28.84 13.69
CA ILE A 162 -24.34 27.81 14.11
C ILE A 162 -24.72 26.95 12.90
N LEU A 163 -24.61 25.64 13.04
CA LEU A 163 -25.04 24.67 12.04
C LEU A 163 -26.36 24.03 12.46
N THR A 164 -27.38 24.07 11.59
CA THR A 164 -28.71 23.53 11.89
C THR A 164 -29.13 22.50 10.86
N PHE A 165 -29.57 21.33 11.34
CA PHE A 165 -30.19 20.29 10.53
C PHE A 165 -31.66 20.14 10.92
N VAL A 166 -32.52 19.92 9.93
CA VAL A 166 -33.96 19.66 10.16
C VAL A 166 -34.30 18.31 9.53
N ILE A 167 -34.69 17.36 10.38
CA ILE A 167 -35.22 16.07 9.95
C ILE A 167 -36.75 16.21 9.91
N PRO A 168 -37.39 16.05 8.75
CA PRO A 168 -38.84 16.17 8.64
C PRO A 168 -39.56 15.05 9.41
N ALA A 169 -40.76 15.35 9.91
CA ALA A 169 -41.62 14.38 10.57
C ALA A 169 -41.99 13.20 9.65
N ASP A 170 -42.13 12.01 10.21
CA ASP A 170 -42.66 10.85 9.48
C ASP A 170 -44.15 11.07 9.18
N GLU A 171 -44.55 10.91 7.91
CA GLU A 171 -45.96 10.98 7.53
C GLU A 171 -46.74 9.82 8.15
N SER A 172 -47.58 10.13 9.15
CA SER A 172 -48.47 9.15 9.75
C SER A 172 -49.51 8.70 8.74
N ASN A 173 -49.37 7.47 8.23
CA ASN A 173 -50.41 6.80 7.48
C ASN A 173 -51.55 6.42 8.44
N GLU A 174 -52.46 7.35 8.75
CA GLU A 174 -53.71 7.04 9.44
C GLU A 174 -54.60 6.21 8.50
N SER A 175 -54.41 4.89 8.51
CA SER A 175 -55.46 3.97 8.05
C SER A 175 -56.59 4.03 9.08
N ASN A 176 -57.59 4.86 8.81
CA ASN A 176 -58.87 4.84 9.52
C ASN A 176 -59.66 3.57 9.11
N GLY A 177 -59.25 2.44 9.66
CA GLY A 177 -59.98 1.17 9.56
C GLY A 177 -61.09 1.11 10.60
N ASN A 178 -62.29 1.60 10.27
CA ASN A 178 -63.53 1.10 10.87
C ASN A 178 -64.78 1.45 10.03
N GLU A 179 -64.98 0.74 8.91
CA GLU A 179 -66.35 0.53 8.42
C GLU A 179 -66.90 -0.77 9.02
N THR A 180 -68.02 -0.61 9.70
CA THR A 180 -68.86 -1.64 10.26
C THR A 180 -69.70 -2.34 9.20
N ASP A 181 -69.68 -3.67 9.29
CA ASP A 181 -70.78 -4.62 9.12
C ASP A 181 -71.49 -4.72 7.76
N ASN A 182 -71.39 -5.94 7.23
CA ASN A 182 -72.01 -6.45 6.02
C ASN A 182 -73.50 -6.73 6.28
N GLY A 183 -74.39 -5.97 5.65
CA GLY A 183 -75.84 -6.09 5.80
C GLY A 183 -76.62 -5.92 4.50
N ASN A 184 -76.39 -6.82 3.54
CA ASN A 184 -77.36 -7.36 2.56
C ASN A 184 -78.53 -6.46 2.09
N GLU A 185 -78.46 -5.96 0.86
CA GLU A 185 -79.63 -5.77 -0.01
C GLU A 185 -79.26 -6.19 -1.44
N THR A 186 -80.03 -7.15 -1.94
CA THR A 186 -80.10 -7.54 -3.34
C THR A 186 -80.80 -6.42 -4.11
N ASP A 187 -80.16 -5.83 -5.11
CA ASP A 187 -80.93 -5.33 -6.26
C ASP A 187 -80.23 -5.59 -7.59
N ASN A 188 -81.06 -6.01 -8.51
CA ASN A 188 -80.79 -6.60 -9.79
C ASN A 188 -80.88 -5.45 -10.80
N GLY A 189 -79.76 -4.79 -11.08
CA GLY A 189 -79.71 -3.59 -11.92
C GLY A 189 -78.75 -3.76 -13.09
N ASN A 190 -79.23 -4.37 -14.17
CA ASN A 190 -78.71 -4.16 -15.51
C ASN A 190 -78.94 -2.70 -15.89
N GLU A 191 -78.04 -1.81 -15.50
CA GLU A 191 -77.97 -0.45 -16.02
C GLU A 191 -77.02 -0.45 -17.21
N THR A 192 -77.64 -0.30 -18.36
CA THR A 192 -77.03 0.26 -19.55
C THR A 192 -76.17 1.45 -19.16
N ASP A 193 -74.88 1.36 -19.44
CA ASP A 193 -74.00 2.49 -19.71
C ASP A 193 -74.78 3.47 -20.61
N ASN A 194 -75.32 4.51 -19.98
CA ASN A 194 -75.68 5.72 -20.69
C ASN A 194 -74.34 6.36 -20.97
N GLY A 195 -73.79 6.14 -22.18
CA GLY A 195 -72.49 6.66 -22.62
C GLY A 195 -72.26 8.12 -22.27
N VAL A 196 -71.84 8.35 -21.03
CA VAL A 196 -71.54 9.62 -20.40
C VAL A 196 -70.14 9.42 -19.89
N ASN A 197 -69.20 9.91 -20.69
CA ASN A 197 -67.77 9.96 -20.44
C ASN A 197 -67.45 10.39 -19.00
N THR A 198 -66.53 9.69 -18.33
CA THR A 198 -65.85 10.21 -17.14
C THR A 198 -64.61 11.01 -17.54
N LEU A 199 -64.28 12.04 -16.77
CA LEU A 199 -63.11 12.87 -17.07
C LEU A 199 -61.81 12.15 -16.67
N PRO A 200 -60.72 12.28 -17.45
CA PRO A 200 -59.46 11.61 -17.16
C PRO A 200 -58.81 12.20 -15.90
N VAL A 201 -58.00 11.41 -15.19
CA VAL A 201 -57.28 11.84 -13.99
C VAL A 201 -55.79 11.97 -14.32
N CYS A 202 -55.33 13.21 -14.42
CA CYS A 202 -53.93 13.54 -14.67
C CYS A 202 -53.11 13.40 -13.37
N ASP A 203 -51.96 12.76 -13.49
CA ASP A 203 -50.90 12.76 -12.48
C ASP A 203 -49.61 13.17 -13.19
N ALA A 204 -49.17 14.42 -13.00
CA ALA A 204 -47.95 14.96 -13.58
C ALA A 204 -46.68 14.54 -12.81
N GLY A 205 -46.82 13.75 -11.75
CA GLY A 205 -45.75 13.36 -10.85
C GLY A 205 -45.52 14.34 -9.70
N GLN A 206 -44.58 14.00 -8.83
CA GLN A 206 -44.21 14.81 -7.66
C GLN A 206 -43.25 15.94 -8.05
N ASN A 207 -43.26 17.03 -7.28
CA ASN A 207 -42.29 18.12 -7.46
C ASN A 207 -40.85 17.60 -7.38
N LEU A 208 -39.96 18.15 -8.22
CA LEU A 208 -38.56 17.74 -8.30
C LEU A 208 -37.62 18.88 -7.94
N THR A 209 -36.43 18.51 -7.48
CA THR A 209 -35.27 19.40 -7.36
C THR A 209 -34.15 18.81 -8.22
N THR A 210 -33.49 19.64 -9.01
CA THR A 210 -32.39 19.23 -9.91
C THR A 210 -31.38 20.37 -10.04
N ASP A 211 -30.15 20.05 -10.42
CA ASP A 211 -29.15 21.08 -10.67
C ASP A 211 -29.38 21.81 -12.00
N VAL A 212 -28.95 23.06 -12.07
CA VAL A 212 -28.94 23.82 -13.33
C VAL A 212 -28.06 23.09 -14.35
N ASN A 213 -28.57 22.96 -15.58
CA ASN A 213 -28.00 22.18 -16.70
C ASN A 213 -28.05 20.65 -16.54
N GLU A 214 -28.69 20.14 -15.50
CA GLU A 214 -28.94 18.71 -15.34
C GLU A 214 -30.25 18.29 -16.04
N LEU A 215 -30.28 17.06 -16.57
CA LEU A 215 -31.47 16.51 -17.23
C LEU A 215 -32.47 15.97 -16.19
N ALA A 216 -33.67 16.54 -16.16
CA ALA A 216 -34.82 16.03 -15.41
C ALA A 216 -35.84 15.39 -16.33
N TYR A 217 -36.52 14.35 -15.84
CA TYR A 217 -37.63 13.71 -16.54
C TYR A 217 -38.96 14.16 -15.97
N LEU A 218 -39.88 14.50 -16.88
CA LEU A 218 -41.29 14.78 -16.57
C LEU A 218 -42.08 13.52 -16.90
N ASP A 219 -42.69 12.87 -15.93
CA ASP A 219 -43.34 11.57 -16.10
C ASP A 219 -44.79 11.61 -15.64
N ALA A 220 -45.72 11.55 -16.60
CA ALA A 220 -47.16 11.49 -16.35
C ALA A 220 -47.76 10.09 -16.54
N SER A 221 -46.97 9.03 -16.44
CA SER A 221 -47.38 7.65 -16.74
C SER A 221 -48.47 7.08 -15.82
N ASN A 222 -48.72 7.72 -14.67
CA ASN A 222 -49.81 7.36 -13.75
C ASN A 222 -51.17 7.94 -14.18
N THR A 223 -51.23 8.73 -15.24
CA THR A 223 -52.47 9.29 -15.77
C THR A 223 -53.39 8.18 -16.29
N ALA A 224 -54.66 8.20 -15.89
CA ALA A 224 -55.61 7.14 -16.18
C ALA A 224 -57.02 7.69 -16.43
N ASP A 225 -57.83 6.91 -17.14
CA ASP A 225 -59.26 7.16 -17.34
C ASP A 225 -60.09 6.02 -16.72
N ALA A 226 -61.21 6.34 -16.06
CA ALA A 226 -61.99 5.36 -15.30
C ALA A 226 -62.86 4.45 -16.18
N ASP A 227 -63.16 4.88 -17.42
CA ASP A 227 -63.91 4.09 -18.40
C ASP A 227 -62.97 3.38 -19.41
N ASP A 228 -61.65 3.44 -19.17
CA ASP A 228 -60.57 2.91 -20.02
C ASP A 228 -60.56 3.52 -21.44
N ASP A 229 -61.01 4.78 -21.60
CA ASP A 229 -60.93 5.48 -22.87
C ASP A 229 -59.47 5.79 -23.26
N VAL A 230 -59.23 5.86 -24.58
CA VAL A 230 -57.87 6.08 -25.11
C VAL A 230 -57.48 7.54 -24.88
N LEU A 231 -56.45 7.73 -24.06
CA LEU A 231 -55.85 9.05 -23.85
C LEU A 231 -55.08 9.52 -25.10
N GLU A 232 -55.46 10.68 -25.59
CA GLU A 232 -54.94 11.35 -26.78
C GLU A 232 -54.30 12.71 -26.41
N ASN A 233 -53.42 13.19 -27.29
CA ASN A 233 -52.82 14.52 -27.24
C ASN A 233 -52.11 14.89 -25.91
N PRO A 234 -51.25 14.04 -25.33
CA PRO A 234 -50.42 14.45 -24.20
C PRO A 234 -49.60 15.68 -24.58
N SER A 235 -49.52 16.65 -23.67
CA SER A 235 -48.81 17.92 -23.91
C SER A 235 -48.28 18.51 -22.62
N TRP A 236 -46.98 18.80 -22.62
CA TRP A 236 -46.28 19.53 -21.59
C TRP A 236 -46.01 20.97 -22.02
N VAL A 237 -46.27 21.92 -21.13
CA VAL A 237 -45.98 23.34 -21.35
C VAL A 237 -45.37 23.99 -20.12
N ILE A 238 -44.44 24.93 -20.34
CA ILE A 238 -43.88 25.76 -19.27
C ILE A 238 -44.87 26.89 -18.96
N LEU A 239 -45.47 26.87 -17.77
CA LEU A 239 -46.37 27.94 -17.30
C LEU A 239 -45.58 29.12 -16.74
N SER A 240 -44.52 28.84 -15.99
CA SER A 240 -43.65 29.86 -15.42
C SER A 240 -42.21 29.38 -15.36
N ALA A 241 -41.27 30.30 -15.54
CA ALA A 241 -39.83 30.08 -15.47
C ALA A 241 -39.14 31.32 -14.90
N PRO A 242 -37.91 31.20 -14.38
CA PRO A 242 -37.10 32.34 -13.95
C PRO A 242 -36.91 33.39 -15.07
N GLU A 243 -36.76 34.65 -14.68
CA GLU A 243 -36.60 35.75 -15.64
C GLU A 243 -35.35 35.54 -16.53
N ASN A 244 -35.53 35.65 -17.85
CA ASN A 244 -34.53 35.38 -18.89
C ASN A 244 -34.19 33.90 -19.11
N SER A 245 -34.94 32.96 -18.52
CA SER A 245 -34.83 31.56 -18.90
C SER A 245 -35.22 31.36 -20.36
N THR A 246 -34.46 30.52 -21.04
CA THR A 246 -34.63 30.05 -22.42
C THR A 246 -34.88 28.55 -22.49
N ALA A 247 -35.01 27.88 -21.34
CA ALA A 247 -35.22 26.44 -21.23
C ALA A 247 -36.47 25.99 -22.01
N THR A 248 -36.38 24.81 -22.63
CA THR A 248 -37.46 24.21 -23.42
C THR A 248 -37.66 22.77 -23.00
N ILE A 249 -38.88 22.27 -23.15
CA ILE A 249 -39.20 20.85 -22.95
C ILE A 249 -38.88 20.09 -24.23
N VAL A 250 -38.14 18.99 -24.11
CA VAL A 250 -37.85 18.05 -25.18
C VAL A 250 -38.90 16.94 -25.15
N ASN A 251 -39.43 16.58 -26.34
CA ASN A 251 -40.56 15.66 -26.49
C ASN A 251 -41.84 16.07 -25.71
N PRO A 252 -42.32 17.32 -25.83
CA PRO A 252 -43.44 17.81 -25.03
C PRO A 252 -44.76 17.08 -25.30
N SER A 253 -44.88 16.34 -26.40
CA SER A 253 -46.09 15.58 -26.76
C SER A 253 -46.03 14.10 -26.36
N SER A 254 -45.25 13.77 -25.34
CA SER A 254 -45.05 12.42 -24.82
C SER A 254 -45.55 12.34 -23.39
N ILE A 255 -45.96 11.14 -22.96
CA ILE A 255 -46.29 10.86 -21.54
C ILE A 255 -45.05 11.09 -20.66
N VAL A 256 -43.88 10.73 -21.16
CA VAL A 256 -42.58 11.04 -20.54
C VAL A 256 -41.82 12.03 -21.41
N ALA A 257 -41.47 13.19 -20.85
CA ALA A 257 -40.74 14.26 -21.51
C ALA A 257 -39.44 14.60 -20.75
N GLU A 258 -38.56 15.36 -21.41
CA GLU A 258 -37.24 15.71 -20.90
C GLU A 258 -37.16 17.23 -20.69
N PHE A 259 -36.54 17.66 -19.60
CA PHE A 259 -36.39 19.07 -19.26
C PHE A 259 -35.01 19.34 -18.63
N THR A 260 -34.35 20.39 -19.10
CA THR A 260 -33.07 20.86 -18.53
C THR A 260 -33.22 22.32 -18.14
N PRO A 261 -33.20 22.68 -16.84
CA PRO A 261 -33.28 24.07 -16.41
C PRO A 261 -31.96 24.79 -16.73
N ASP A 262 -32.05 26.05 -17.15
CA ASP A 262 -30.89 26.88 -17.52
C ASP A 262 -30.53 27.96 -16.51
N LEU A 263 -31.44 28.23 -15.56
CA LEU A 263 -31.28 29.21 -14.48
C LEU A 263 -31.80 28.66 -13.15
N ILE A 264 -31.23 29.16 -12.05
CA ILE A 264 -31.70 28.88 -10.68
C ILE A 264 -33.13 29.42 -10.49
N GLY A 265 -33.96 28.64 -9.82
CA GLY A 265 -35.30 29.02 -9.42
C GLY A 265 -36.34 27.99 -9.84
N ASN A 266 -37.60 28.35 -9.64
CA ASN A 266 -38.71 27.42 -9.84
C ASN A 266 -39.26 27.52 -11.28
N TYR A 267 -39.47 26.36 -11.89
CA TYR A 267 -40.19 26.19 -13.14
C TYR A 267 -41.50 25.48 -12.83
N THR A 268 -42.61 26.02 -13.31
CA THR A 268 -43.91 25.37 -13.21
C THR A 268 -44.28 24.83 -14.58
N MET A 269 -44.47 23.52 -14.67
CA MET A 269 -44.93 22.85 -15.88
C MET A 269 -46.38 22.42 -15.70
N GLU A 270 -47.14 22.46 -16.80
CA GLU A 270 -48.49 21.91 -16.87
C GLU A 270 -48.49 20.74 -17.85
N PHE A 271 -49.00 19.60 -17.38
CA PHE A 271 -49.36 18.46 -18.20
C PHE A 271 -50.83 18.56 -18.59
N TYR A 272 -51.14 18.18 -19.82
CA TYR A 272 -52.48 18.08 -20.38
C TYR A 272 -52.63 16.76 -21.12
N VAL A 273 -53.80 16.14 -21.02
CA VAL A 273 -54.24 15.03 -21.89
C VAL A 273 -55.77 15.06 -22.04
N ASP A 274 -56.30 14.50 -23.13
CA ASP A 274 -57.75 14.37 -23.37
C ASP A 274 -58.15 12.98 -23.85
N ASP A 275 -59.42 12.60 -23.67
CA ASP A 275 -59.99 11.32 -24.12
C ASP A 275 -60.82 11.46 -25.43
N GLY A 276 -60.73 12.63 -26.09
CA GLY A 276 -61.57 13.01 -27.23
C GLY A 276 -62.91 13.66 -26.88
N THR A 277 -63.31 13.65 -25.61
CA THR A 277 -64.57 14.20 -25.06
C THR A 277 -64.33 15.18 -23.91
N ASP A 278 -63.55 14.80 -22.90
CA ASP A 278 -63.12 15.61 -21.77
C ASP A 278 -61.58 15.65 -21.67
N PHE A 279 -61.05 16.50 -20.78
CA PHE A 279 -59.61 16.68 -20.60
C PHE A 279 -59.26 16.91 -19.14
N CYS A 280 -58.02 16.61 -18.78
CA CYS A 280 -57.45 16.96 -17.49
C CYS A 280 -56.17 17.75 -17.64
N LYS A 281 -55.80 18.42 -16.54
CA LYS A 281 -54.55 19.14 -16.39
C LYS A 281 -54.01 18.92 -15.00
N ASP A 282 -52.70 18.79 -14.90
CA ASP A 282 -52.00 18.76 -13.63
C ASP A 282 -50.69 19.53 -13.74
N THR A 283 -50.15 19.97 -12.60
CA THR A 283 -48.96 20.83 -12.56
C THR A 283 -47.90 20.25 -11.65
N ILE A 284 -46.66 20.32 -12.12
CA ILE A 284 -45.45 19.95 -11.38
C ILE A 284 -44.53 21.16 -11.29
N GLN A 285 -43.85 21.30 -10.15
CA GLN A 285 -42.79 22.29 -9.96
C GLN A 285 -41.41 21.62 -9.99
N ILE A 286 -40.51 22.17 -10.81
CA ILE A 286 -39.09 21.83 -10.81
C ILE A 286 -38.33 22.97 -10.15
N SER A 287 -37.66 22.71 -9.04
CA SER A 287 -36.82 23.67 -8.33
C SER A 287 -35.37 23.48 -8.78
N ALA A 288 -34.87 24.38 -9.61
CA ALA A 288 -33.50 24.34 -10.09
C ALA A 288 -32.55 25.00 -9.08
N VAL A 289 -31.55 24.27 -8.63
CA VAL A 289 -30.53 24.71 -7.66
C VAL A 289 -29.14 24.62 -8.25
N ILE A 290 -28.13 25.10 -7.53
CA ILE A 290 -26.73 24.74 -7.79
C ILE A 290 -26.19 24.15 -6.51
N THR A 291 -25.79 22.90 -6.56
CA THR A 291 -25.07 22.20 -5.50
C THR A 291 -23.58 22.23 -5.78
N SER A 292 -22.74 22.11 -4.75
CA SER A 292 -21.29 21.99 -4.93
C SER A 292 -20.96 20.64 -5.57
N PRO A 293 -19.94 20.55 -6.44
CA PRO A 293 -19.48 19.27 -6.96
C PRO A 293 -18.84 18.45 -5.83
N SER A 294 -18.87 17.13 -5.97
CA SER A 294 -18.06 16.20 -5.18
C SER A 294 -17.29 15.30 -6.13
N ILE A 295 -16.02 15.03 -5.81
CA ILE A 295 -15.11 14.24 -6.63
C ILE A 295 -14.51 13.10 -5.83
N THR A 296 -14.37 11.93 -6.44
CA THR A 296 -13.72 10.75 -5.86
C THR A 296 -12.67 10.19 -6.82
N PRO A 297 -11.55 9.62 -6.32
CA PRO A 297 -11.23 9.44 -4.90
C PRO A 297 -10.90 10.77 -4.19
N TYR A 298 -11.17 10.84 -2.88
CA TYR A 298 -10.88 12.03 -2.06
C TYR A 298 -9.39 12.17 -1.75
N THR A 299 -8.70 11.03 -1.70
CA THR A 299 -7.24 10.96 -1.54
C THR A 299 -6.63 10.00 -2.57
N ALA A 300 -5.42 10.29 -3.02
CA ALA A 300 -4.59 9.35 -3.78
C ALA A 300 -3.12 9.60 -3.48
N SER A 301 -2.28 8.58 -3.53
CA SER A 301 -0.84 8.71 -3.33
C SER A 301 -0.09 7.95 -4.42
N GLN A 302 0.99 8.52 -4.95
CA GLN A 302 1.94 7.82 -5.82
C GLN A 302 3.37 8.30 -5.59
N VAL A 303 4.29 7.36 -5.45
CA VAL A 303 5.73 7.61 -5.58
C VAL A 303 6.08 7.37 -7.05
N LEU A 304 6.67 8.34 -7.72
CA LEU A 304 7.00 8.30 -9.15
C LEU A 304 8.50 8.17 -9.35
N THR A 305 8.90 7.65 -10.51
CA THR A 305 10.30 7.57 -10.93
C THR A 305 10.57 8.55 -12.05
N ASN A 306 11.68 9.30 -11.95
CA ASN A 306 12.13 10.21 -12.98
C ASN A 306 12.26 9.49 -14.34
N ASP A 307 11.82 10.13 -15.41
CA ASP A 307 11.76 9.60 -16.77
C ASP A 307 10.87 8.36 -17.00
N THR A 308 10.02 7.98 -16.03
CA THR A 308 9.05 6.88 -16.17
C THR A 308 7.60 7.39 -16.24
N GLU A 309 6.79 6.87 -17.17
CA GLU A 309 5.37 7.25 -17.30
C GLU A 309 4.58 6.82 -16.05
N MET A 310 3.78 7.75 -15.49
CA MET A 310 2.96 7.50 -14.30
C MET A 310 1.68 6.74 -14.65
N THR A 311 1.03 6.15 -13.64
CA THR A 311 -0.37 5.72 -13.77
C THR A 311 -1.29 6.92 -13.61
N ASP A 312 -2.17 7.14 -14.58
CA ASP A 312 -3.10 8.28 -14.57
C ASP A 312 -3.97 8.32 -13.31
N ILE A 313 -4.12 9.50 -12.73
CA ILE A 313 -5.11 9.75 -11.68
C ILE A 313 -6.32 10.41 -12.32
N SER A 314 -7.48 9.79 -12.18
CA SER A 314 -8.75 10.26 -12.74
C SER A 314 -9.81 10.33 -11.65
N PHE A 315 -10.77 11.25 -11.81
CA PHE A 315 -11.82 11.49 -10.82
C PHE A 315 -13.19 11.16 -11.38
N THR A 316 -14.06 10.59 -10.55
CA THR A 316 -15.50 10.52 -10.77
C THR A 316 -16.19 11.64 -10.02
N SER A 317 -17.14 12.33 -10.66
CA SER A 317 -17.86 13.46 -10.08
C SER A 317 -19.34 13.16 -9.86
N VAL A 318 -19.87 13.57 -8.71
CA VAL A 318 -21.31 13.57 -8.39
C VAL A 318 -21.73 14.96 -7.85
N GLY A 319 -23.03 15.23 -7.81
CA GLY A 319 -23.56 16.53 -7.42
C GLY A 319 -23.52 17.54 -8.56
N GLY A 320 -23.26 18.82 -8.24
CA GLY A 320 -23.40 19.91 -9.20
C GLY A 320 -22.42 19.86 -10.36
N HIS A 321 -22.87 20.36 -11.51
CA HIS A 321 -22.06 20.44 -12.74
C HIS A 321 -20.76 21.24 -12.51
N ILE A 322 -19.63 20.66 -12.92
CA ILE A 322 -18.30 21.27 -12.78
C ILE A 322 -18.04 22.27 -13.90
N VAL A 323 -17.65 23.49 -13.54
CA VAL A 323 -17.36 24.59 -14.48
C VAL A 323 -15.86 24.71 -14.76
N SER A 324 -15.01 24.49 -13.77
CA SER A 324 -13.56 24.45 -13.95
C SER A 324 -12.88 23.40 -13.08
N TRP A 325 -11.77 22.87 -13.58
CA TRP A 325 -10.83 22.04 -12.82
C TRP A 325 -9.53 22.79 -12.60
N GLU A 326 -9.01 22.74 -11.38
CA GLU A 326 -7.77 23.39 -10.95
C GLU A 326 -6.96 22.46 -10.03
N ILE A 327 -5.64 22.67 -9.96
CA ILE A 327 -4.75 21.93 -9.04
C ILE A 327 -3.72 22.89 -8.44
N TYR A 328 -3.39 22.71 -7.17
CA TYR A 328 -2.37 23.49 -6.46
C TYR A 328 -1.62 22.62 -5.42
N PRO A 329 -0.28 22.71 -5.30
CA PRO A 329 0.64 23.56 -6.07
C PRO A 329 0.80 23.11 -7.53
N ALA A 330 1.65 23.80 -8.30
CA ALA A 330 1.90 23.42 -9.69
C ALA A 330 2.65 22.06 -9.74
N LEU A 331 2.17 21.17 -10.61
CA LEU A 331 2.78 19.84 -10.82
C LEU A 331 4.24 19.93 -11.30
N PRO A 332 5.07 18.92 -10.98
CA PRO A 332 6.46 18.86 -11.42
C PRO A 332 6.56 18.82 -12.96
N THR A 333 7.72 19.19 -13.47
CA THR A 333 7.95 19.18 -14.93
C THR A 333 7.73 17.77 -15.48
N GLY A 334 6.96 17.68 -16.56
CA GLY A 334 6.66 16.40 -17.24
C GLY A 334 5.35 15.75 -16.79
N ILE A 335 4.79 16.17 -15.65
CA ILE A 335 3.42 15.82 -15.25
C ILE A 335 2.45 16.93 -15.67
N SER A 336 1.28 16.54 -16.14
CA SER A 336 0.26 17.43 -16.69
C SER A 336 -1.10 17.21 -16.05
N PHE A 337 -1.86 18.29 -15.92
CA PHE A 337 -3.24 18.29 -15.45
C PHE A 337 -4.17 18.71 -16.59
N ASP A 338 -5.23 17.94 -16.83
CA ASP A 338 -6.26 18.28 -17.80
C ASP A 338 -7.37 19.13 -17.16
N ASN A 339 -7.36 20.43 -17.44
CA ASN A 339 -8.34 21.39 -16.93
C ASN A 339 -9.80 21.12 -17.35
N ASN A 340 -10.08 20.13 -18.21
CA ASN A 340 -11.44 19.74 -18.58
C ASN A 340 -11.97 18.55 -17.76
N SER A 341 -11.08 17.68 -17.28
CA SER A 341 -11.46 16.40 -16.67
C SER A 341 -10.87 16.17 -15.27
N GLY A 342 -9.92 17.00 -14.84
CA GLY A 342 -9.17 16.79 -13.61
C GLY A 342 -8.09 15.71 -13.71
N ARG A 343 -7.93 15.03 -14.85
CA ARG A 343 -6.97 13.94 -15.02
C ARG A 343 -5.52 14.43 -14.87
N ILE A 344 -4.74 13.75 -14.02
CA ILE A 344 -3.29 13.95 -13.86
C ILE A 344 -2.58 12.81 -14.61
N SER A 345 -1.64 13.16 -15.50
CA SER A 345 -0.91 12.19 -16.34
C SER A 345 0.43 12.74 -16.80
N GLY A 346 1.40 11.87 -17.11
CA GLY A 346 2.66 12.26 -17.75
C GLY A 346 3.86 11.43 -17.32
N THR A 347 5.05 11.96 -17.62
CA THR A 347 6.35 11.37 -17.28
C THR A 347 7.15 12.46 -16.57
N PRO A 348 7.42 12.35 -15.26
CA PRO A 348 8.13 13.39 -14.55
C PRO A 348 9.58 13.44 -15.05
N THR A 349 10.15 14.64 -15.17
CA THR A 349 11.53 14.84 -15.66
C THR A 349 12.41 15.51 -14.60
N MET A 350 11.94 15.57 -13.35
CA MET A 350 12.65 16.19 -12.24
C MET A 350 12.18 15.58 -10.93
N VAL A 351 13.13 15.21 -10.08
CA VAL A 351 12.88 14.75 -8.71
C VAL A 351 12.16 15.78 -7.87
N MET A 352 11.34 15.29 -6.94
CA MET A 352 10.49 16.08 -6.09
C MET A 352 10.25 15.31 -4.79
N PRO A 353 10.43 15.93 -3.61
CA PRO A 353 10.05 15.29 -2.36
C PRO A 353 8.54 15.05 -2.33
N GLU A 354 8.08 14.25 -1.38
CA GLU A 354 6.64 14.08 -1.15
C GLU A 354 5.94 15.44 -1.01
N THR A 355 4.93 15.66 -1.84
CA THR A 355 4.20 16.91 -1.94
C THR A 355 2.71 16.61 -2.07
N ILE A 356 1.90 17.27 -1.26
CA ILE A 356 0.43 17.16 -1.32
C ILE A 356 -0.12 18.23 -2.28
N PHE A 357 -0.92 17.78 -3.24
CA PHE A 357 -1.61 18.59 -4.23
C PHE A 357 -3.11 18.56 -3.97
N THR A 358 -3.76 19.72 -3.92
CA THR A 358 -5.21 19.82 -3.86
C THR A 358 -5.76 20.02 -5.26
N VAL A 359 -6.63 19.10 -5.70
CA VAL A 359 -7.44 19.22 -6.90
C VAL A 359 -8.77 19.86 -6.53
N TYR A 360 -9.23 20.79 -7.36
CA TYR A 360 -10.48 21.53 -7.20
C TYR A 360 -11.37 21.32 -8.42
N ALA A 361 -12.60 20.88 -8.17
CA ALA A 361 -13.69 20.84 -9.13
C ALA A 361 -14.70 21.94 -8.77
N ASN A 362 -14.67 23.05 -9.50
CA ASN A 362 -15.33 24.29 -9.10
C ASN A 362 -16.63 24.54 -9.86
N ASN A 363 -17.64 25.04 -9.15
CA ASN A 363 -18.78 25.73 -9.74
C ASN A 363 -19.18 26.95 -8.88
N THR A 364 -20.32 27.57 -9.16
CA THR A 364 -20.75 28.78 -8.44
C THR A 364 -21.28 28.54 -7.02
N ALA A 365 -21.59 27.29 -6.65
CA ALA A 365 -22.02 26.93 -5.30
C ALA A 365 -20.84 26.54 -4.40
N GLY A 366 -19.75 26.05 -4.98
CA GLY A 366 -18.54 25.71 -4.25
C GLY A 366 -17.61 24.81 -5.06
N SER A 367 -16.75 24.10 -4.34
CA SER A 367 -15.70 23.26 -4.91
C SER A 367 -15.76 21.86 -4.30
N GLY A 368 -15.71 20.83 -5.14
CA GLY A 368 -15.30 19.51 -4.72
C GLY A 368 -13.78 19.45 -4.65
N THR A 369 -13.22 18.88 -3.61
CA THR A 369 -11.77 18.82 -3.41
C THR A 369 -11.27 17.38 -3.25
N ALA A 370 -10.04 17.14 -3.69
CA ALA A 370 -9.30 15.90 -3.45
C ALA A 370 -7.83 16.21 -3.18
N SER A 371 -7.20 15.44 -2.30
CA SER A 371 -5.79 15.58 -1.92
C SER A 371 -4.95 14.47 -2.54
N ILE A 372 -3.96 14.83 -3.34
CA ILE A 372 -3.11 13.92 -4.09
C ILE A 372 -1.68 14.06 -3.61
N THR A 373 -1.11 13.01 -3.04
CA THR A 373 0.29 12.99 -2.59
C THR A 373 1.17 12.44 -3.72
N LEU A 374 2.17 13.21 -4.17
CA LEU A 374 3.15 12.76 -5.16
C LEU A 374 4.58 13.00 -4.67
N SER A 375 5.47 12.03 -4.92
CA SER A 375 6.92 12.22 -4.88
C SER A 375 7.55 11.75 -6.20
N VAL A 376 8.73 12.24 -6.54
CA VAL A 376 9.51 11.79 -7.71
C VAL A 376 10.94 11.47 -7.26
N ILE A 377 11.33 10.21 -7.37
CA ILE A 377 12.68 9.71 -7.07
C ILE A 377 13.53 9.60 -8.34
N GLU A 378 14.86 9.71 -8.23
CA GLU A 378 15.76 9.74 -9.39
C GLU A 378 15.85 8.38 -10.11
N LEU A 379 15.75 7.27 -9.37
CA LEU A 379 15.83 5.91 -9.93
C LEU A 379 14.80 5.02 -9.25
N GLY A 380 13.84 4.55 -10.02
CA GLY A 380 13.21 3.25 -9.84
C GLY A 380 13.87 2.32 -10.86
N TYR A 381 14.09 1.07 -10.49
CA TYR A 381 14.75 0.12 -11.38
C TYR A 381 13.78 -0.35 -12.47
N ASP A 382 14.29 -0.70 -13.65
CA ASP A 382 13.44 -1.23 -14.73
C ASP A 382 12.90 -2.60 -14.33
N ILE A 383 11.58 -2.69 -14.08
CA ILE A 383 10.90 -3.94 -13.73
C ILE A 383 11.04 -5.02 -14.82
N ASN A 384 11.30 -4.62 -16.07
CA ASN A 384 11.53 -5.55 -17.17
C ASN A 384 13.00 -6.03 -17.23
N ASP A 385 13.88 -5.47 -16.41
CA ASP A 385 15.30 -5.79 -16.36
C ASP A 385 15.93 -5.40 -15.01
N LEU A 386 15.87 -6.32 -14.04
CA LEU A 386 16.37 -6.17 -12.68
C LEU A 386 17.91 -6.23 -12.58
N ALA A 387 18.65 -6.23 -13.69
CA ALA A 387 20.10 -6.38 -13.61
C ALA A 387 20.80 -5.26 -12.85
N GLN A 388 20.37 -4.01 -13.03
CA GLN A 388 20.96 -2.89 -12.30
C GLN A 388 20.58 -2.93 -10.82
N PHE A 389 19.33 -3.28 -10.51
CA PHE A 389 18.87 -3.52 -9.15
C PHE A 389 19.77 -4.52 -8.43
N TRP A 390 20.01 -5.68 -9.04
CA TRP A 390 20.87 -6.71 -8.43
C TRP A 390 22.34 -6.29 -8.29
N LEU A 391 22.88 -5.51 -9.23
CA LEU A 391 24.25 -5.00 -9.09
C LEU A 391 24.42 -4.07 -7.89
N ASP A 392 23.37 -3.30 -7.55
CA ASP A 392 23.41 -2.30 -6.50
C ASP A 392 23.15 -2.88 -5.10
N PHE A 393 22.37 -3.97 -4.99
CA PHE A 393 21.96 -4.53 -3.70
C PHE A 393 22.77 -5.71 -3.18
N PHE A 394 23.44 -6.50 -4.04
CA PHE A 394 24.28 -7.58 -3.54
C PHE A 394 25.47 -7.06 -2.76
N GLN A 395 25.72 -7.67 -1.60
CA GLN A 395 26.80 -7.33 -0.68
C GLN A 395 28.03 -8.21 -0.92
N CYS A 396 29.11 -7.96 -0.17
CA CYS A 396 30.34 -8.75 -0.21
C CYS A 396 31.05 -8.76 -1.58
N GLN A 397 30.87 -7.71 -2.39
CA GLN A 397 31.45 -7.60 -3.74
C GLN A 397 32.84 -6.95 -3.75
N SER A 398 33.15 -6.13 -2.76
CA SER A 398 34.39 -5.35 -2.64
C SER A 398 35.13 -5.65 -1.33
N THR A 399 36.22 -4.93 -1.04
CA THR A 399 36.89 -5.07 0.25
C THR A 399 36.22 -4.29 1.37
N ASP A 400 35.43 -3.28 1.03
CA ASP A 400 34.85 -2.33 1.99
C ASP A 400 33.53 -2.87 2.60
N ASP A 401 32.94 -3.89 1.98
CA ASP A 401 31.68 -4.57 2.35
C ASP A 401 31.88 -6.06 2.71
N ARG A 402 33.11 -6.45 3.12
CA ARG A 402 33.46 -7.80 3.60
C ARG A 402 33.99 -7.75 5.03
N PRO A 403 33.12 -7.61 6.04
CA PRO A 403 33.55 -7.62 7.43
C PRO A 403 34.22 -8.96 7.77
N LEU A 404 35.12 -8.92 8.76
CA LEU A 404 35.64 -10.14 9.39
C LEU A 404 34.61 -10.57 10.42
N VAL A 405 34.07 -11.77 10.27
CA VAL A 405 33.02 -12.30 11.13
C VAL A 405 33.48 -13.53 11.89
N ASP A 406 32.86 -13.79 13.02
CA ASP A 406 33.18 -14.91 13.90
C ASP A 406 32.12 -16.01 13.84
N ASP A 407 32.55 -17.27 13.99
CA ASP A 407 31.65 -18.38 14.30
C ASP A 407 31.59 -18.55 15.82
N LEU A 408 30.51 -18.07 16.42
CA LEU A 408 30.34 -18.02 17.87
C LEU A 408 30.19 -19.41 18.49
N THR A 409 30.07 -20.47 17.67
CA THR A 409 30.11 -21.86 18.15
C THR A 409 31.50 -22.27 18.65
N THR A 410 32.54 -21.67 18.10
CA THR A 410 33.94 -21.91 18.46
C THR A 410 34.44 -20.91 19.50
N SER A 411 35.48 -21.30 20.24
CA SER A 411 36.10 -20.42 21.26
C SER A 411 37.27 -19.61 20.71
N GLU A 412 37.74 -19.94 19.51
CA GLU A 412 38.73 -19.15 18.78
C GLU A 412 37.98 -18.14 17.92
N THR A 413 38.68 -17.11 17.41
CA THR A 413 38.07 -16.14 16.49
C THR A 413 38.53 -16.44 15.08
N GLU A 414 37.62 -16.81 14.20
CA GLU A 414 37.94 -17.38 12.88
C GLU A 414 38.09 -16.34 11.75
N ASN A 415 37.62 -15.10 11.93
CA ASN A 415 37.73 -14.00 10.95
C ASN A 415 37.28 -14.40 9.52
N HIS A 416 36.15 -15.07 9.41
CA HIS A 416 35.52 -15.43 8.15
C HIS A 416 35.19 -14.17 7.33
N GLN A 417 35.12 -14.30 6.00
CA GLN A 417 34.67 -13.23 5.12
C GLN A 417 33.78 -13.78 4.02
N CYS A 418 32.62 -13.18 3.84
CA CYS A 418 31.77 -13.40 2.69
C CYS A 418 32.46 -12.95 1.38
N GLU A 419 32.09 -13.58 0.28
CA GLU A 419 32.52 -13.19 -1.07
C GLU A 419 31.40 -13.46 -2.06
N VAL A 420 31.01 -12.43 -2.79
CA VAL A 420 30.04 -12.50 -3.89
C VAL A 420 30.64 -11.84 -5.13
N SER A 421 30.38 -12.44 -6.30
CA SER A 421 30.66 -11.85 -7.59
C SER A 421 29.47 -12.03 -8.52
N ILE A 422 29.01 -10.91 -9.09
CA ILE A 422 27.94 -10.89 -10.08
C ILE A 422 28.54 -10.72 -11.46
N THR A 423 28.10 -11.58 -12.38
CA THR A 423 28.25 -11.33 -13.82
C THR A 423 26.90 -11.42 -14.50
N LEU A 424 26.73 -10.65 -15.57
CA LEU A 424 25.49 -10.61 -16.33
C LEU A 424 25.69 -11.27 -17.69
N ASN A 425 24.72 -12.07 -18.11
CA ASN A 425 24.54 -12.42 -19.51
C ASN A 425 23.28 -11.74 -20.08
N GLU A 426 22.89 -12.09 -21.31
CA GLU A 426 21.75 -11.45 -21.99
C GLU A 426 20.40 -11.68 -21.28
N THR A 427 20.28 -12.70 -20.45
CA THR A 427 19.01 -13.16 -19.86
C THR A 427 19.07 -13.44 -18.35
N HIS A 428 20.26 -13.58 -17.79
CA HIS A 428 20.46 -14.01 -16.41
C HIS A 428 21.57 -13.23 -15.70
N LEU A 429 21.38 -13.10 -14.40
CA LEU A 429 22.35 -12.84 -13.36
C LEU A 429 23.07 -14.16 -13.04
N ILE A 430 24.40 -14.15 -13.05
CA ILE A 430 25.24 -15.26 -12.59
C ILE A 430 25.92 -14.84 -11.28
N ILE A 431 25.50 -15.45 -10.17
CA ILE A 431 26.01 -15.18 -8.82
C ILE A 431 27.04 -16.25 -8.49
N THR A 432 28.29 -15.86 -8.26
CA THR A 432 29.32 -16.75 -7.68
C THR A 432 29.57 -16.33 -6.24
N THR A 433 29.52 -17.26 -5.29
CA THR A 433 29.67 -16.94 -3.87
C THR A 433 30.31 -18.06 -3.07
N ASN A 434 30.92 -17.70 -1.94
CA ASN A 434 31.45 -18.63 -0.96
C ASN A 434 30.46 -19.07 0.13
N GLY A 435 29.24 -18.52 0.14
CA GLY A 435 28.16 -18.94 1.05
C GLY A 435 28.43 -18.67 2.53
N LEU A 436 29.33 -17.73 2.86
CA LEU A 436 29.55 -17.27 4.23
C LEU A 436 28.79 -15.95 4.48
N PRO A 437 28.24 -15.74 5.69
CA PRO A 437 27.52 -14.52 6.02
C PRO A 437 28.46 -13.32 6.22
N ASN A 438 27.87 -12.13 6.26
CA ASN A 438 28.52 -10.84 6.54
C ASN A 438 28.30 -10.35 7.99
N HIS A 439 27.76 -11.20 8.86
CA HIS A 439 27.60 -10.95 10.29
C HIS A 439 28.17 -12.15 11.07
N ASP A 440 28.45 -11.96 12.36
CA ASP A 440 28.83 -13.09 13.24
C ASP A 440 27.65 -14.07 13.34
N PHE A 441 27.95 -15.36 13.41
CA PHE A 441 26.95 -16.42 13.25
C PHE A 441 27.29 -17.64 14.09
N GLU A 442 26.38 -18.63 14.11
CA GLU A 442 26.60 -19.91 14.79
C GLU A 442 26.42 -21.09 13.83
N SER A 443 27.42 -21.96 13.73
CA SER A 443 27.33 -23.26 13.06
C SER A 443 26.57 -24.34 13.85
N THR A 444 26.27 -24.09 15.13
CA THR A 444 25.47 -24.95 16.03
C THR A 444 25.93 -26.43 16.11
N LEU A 445 25.01 -27.39 15.94
CA LEU A 445 25.23 -28.82 16.18
C LEU A 445 26.21 -29.46 15.21
N ALA A 446 26.25 -29.03 13.95
CA ALA A 446 27.16 -29.60 12.96
C ALA A 446 28.62 -29.36 13.37
N CYS A 447 28.92 -28.16 13.87
CA CYS A 447 30.24 -27.83 14.40
C CYS A 447 30.50 -28.57 15.73
N SER A 448 29.61 -28.40 16.71
CA SER A 448 29.86 -28.87 18.08
C SER A 448 29.85 -30.41 18.23
N GLN A 449 29.09 -31.13 17.40
CA GLN A 449 28.96 -32.59 17.49
C GLN A 449 29.70 -33.35 16.38
N ALA A 450 29.74 -32.82 15.16
CA ALA A 450 30.36 -33.48 14.01
C ALA A 450 31.73 -32.88 13.62
N GLY A 451 32.05 -31.67 14.09
CA GLY A 451 33.26 -30.94 13.69
C GLY A 451 33.15 -30.29 12.31
N ASP A 452 31.93 -30.21 11.78
CA ASP A 452 31.61 -29.66 10.46
C ASP A 452 31.13 -28.20 10.61
N CYS A 453 32.00 -27.34 11.14
CA CYS A 453 31.72 -25.90 11.24
C CYS A 453 31.62 -25.27 9.84
N ALA A 454 30.96 -24.12 9.74
CA ALA A 454 30.79 -23.42 8.48
C ALA A 454 32.14 -23.15 7.81
N THR A 455 32.22 -23.46 6.52
CA THR A 455 33.41 -23.22 5.72
C THR A 455 33.00 -22.63 4.37
N ALA A 456 33.91 -21.88 3.76
CA ALA A 456 33.70 -21.33 2.43
C ALA A 456 33.39 -22.44 1.43
N GLN A 457 32.24 -22.34 0.78
CA GLN A 457 31.80 -23.21 -0.29
C GLN A 457 32.09 -22.57 -1.66
N ALA A 458 31.66 -23.22 -2.75
CA ALA A 458 31.78 -22.67 -4.09
C ALA A 458 30.45 -22.82 -4.83
N TYR A 459 29.62 -21.78 -4.76
CA TYR A 459 28.32 -21.75 -5.42
C TYR A 459 28.37 -20.97 -6.73
N THR A 460 27.53 -21.37 -7.68
CA THR A 460 27.23 -20.61 -8.89
C THR A 460 25.74 -20.74 -9.19
N TRP A 461 25.03 -19.62 -9.12
CA TRP A 461 23.59 -19.55 -9.36
C TRP A 461 23.31 -18.80 -10.65
N SER A 462 22.28 -19.22 -11.38
CA SER A 462 21.82 -18.55 -12.60
C SER A 462 20.38 -18.12 -12.38
N ILE A 463 20.15 -16.81 -12.27
CA ILE A 463 18.88 -16.21 -11.91
C ILE A 463 18.37 -15.35 -13.07
N PRO A 464 17.10 -15.44 -13.48
CA PRO A 464 16.59 -14.59 -14.55
C PRO A 464 16.65 -13.11 -14.12
N ARG A 465 17.20 -12.25 -14.99
CA ARG A 465 17.22 -10.79 -14.76
C ARG A 465 15.88 -10.14 -15.10
N THR A 466 14.99 -10.86 -15.78
CA THR A 466 13.66 -10.43 -16.17
C THR A 466 12.68 -11.49 -15.68
N PRO A 467 12.16 -11.37 -14.45
CA PRO A 467 11.17 -12.31 -13.94
C PRO A 467 9.92 -12.34 -14.82
N VAL A 468 9.34 -13.52 -15.00
CA VAL A 468 8.13 -13.72 -15.80
C VAL A 468 7.14 -14.52 -14.95
N ASN A 469 5.93 -13.99 -14.74
CA ASN A 469 4.89 -14.69 -13.99
C ASN A 469 4.61 -16.07 -14.59
N ASP A 470 4.54 -17.09 -13.75
CA ASP A 470 4.10 -18.40 -14.18
C ASP A 470 2.58 -18.41 -14.36
N THR A 471 2.15 -18.75 -15.57
CA THR A 471 0.73 -18.85 -15.93
C THR A 471 0.39 -20.22 -16.52
N THR A 472 1.34 -21.15 -16.51
CA THR A 472 1.25 -22.42 -17.23
C THR A 472 0.47 -23.47 -16.44
N GLY A 473 0.65 -23.50 -15.12
CA GLY A 473 0.00 -24.42 -14.19
C GLY A 473 0.21 -25.91 -14.51
N GLY A 474 -0.42 -26.78 -13.71
CA GLY A 474 -0.24 -28.22 -13.81
C GLY A 474 1.06 -28.74 -13.20
N HIS A 475 1.67 -27.92 -12.33
CA HIS A 475 2.89 -28.24 -11.59
C HIS A 475 2.63 -29.28 -10.50
N ASP A 476 3.70 -29.91 -10.04
CA ASP A 476 3.62 -30.78 -8.86
C ASP A 476 3.33 -29.91 -7.64
N SER A 477 2.25 -30.21 -6.94
CA SER A 477 1.82 -29.47 -5.75
C SER A 477 2.14 -30.20 -4.45
N THR A 478 2.96 -31.26 -4.49
CA THR A 478 3.21 -32.11 -3.31
C THR A 478 3.76 -31.31 -2.13
N ASN A 479 4.69 -30.37 -2.39
CA ASN A 479 5.36 -29.59 -1.34
C ASN A 479 4.71 -28.21 -1.09
N CYS A 480 3.71 -27.85 -1.89
CA CYS A 480 2.96 -26.60 -1.78
C CYS A 480 1.49 -26.84 -2.17
N PRO A 481 0.76 -27.70 -1.43
CA PRO A 481 -0.57 -28.17 -1.81
C PRO A 481 -1.58 -27.04 -1.99
N GLU A 482 -1.41 -25.95 -1.25
CA GLU A 482 -2.27 -24.76 -1.32
C GLU A 482 -2.10 -23.97 -2.64
N ALA A 483 -0.94 -24.06 -3.30
CA ALA A 483 -0.76 -23.52 -4.66
C ALA A 483 -1.53 -24.33 -5.72
N ASN A 484 -1.96 -25.56 -5.40
CA ASN A 484 -2.81 -26.42 -6.22
C ASN A 484 -2.31 -26.57 -7.68
N GLY A 485 -0.98 -26.61 -7.84
CA GLY A 485 -0.29 -26.76 -9.11
C GLY A 485 -0.37 -25.53 -10.03
N ALA A 486 -0.79 -24.36 -9.51
CA ALA A 486 -0.78 -23.12 -10.28
C ALA A 486 0.64 -22.54 -10.43
N GLN A 487 1.47 -22.71 -9.39
CA GLN A 487 2.88 -22.33 -9.33
C GLN A 487 3.77 -23.56 -9.11
N GLU A 488 5.03 -23.47 -9.53
CA GLU A 488 6.07 -24.48 -9.21
C GLU A 488 6.40 -24.40 -7.71
N CYS A 489 6.39 -25.54 -7.02
CA CYS A 489 6.79 -25.56 -5.61
C CYS A 489 8.29 -25.35 -5.45
N ALA A 490 8.67 -24.68 -4.35
CA ALA A 490 10.04 -24.73 -3.89
C ALA A 490 10.45 -26.19 -3.56
N PRO A 491 11.73 -26.54 -3.71
CA PRO A 491 12.20 -27.88 -3.37
C PRO A 491 12.00 -28.12 -1.86
N GLU A 492 11.62 -29.35 -1.50
CA GLU A 492 11.49 -29.77 -0.08
C GLU A 492 12.83 -29.68 0.65
N ARG A 493 13.94 -29.88 -0.08
CA ARG A 493 15.29 -29.92 0.47
C ARG A 493 16.25 -29.14 -0.41
N GLY A 494 17.18 -28.42 0.22
CA GLY A 494 18.12 -27.53 -0.44
C GLY A 494 17.65 -26.08 -0.54
N ALA A 495 18.37 -25.31 -1.34
CA ALA A 495 18.13 -23.88 -1.46
C ALA A 495 16.87 -23.57 -2.26
N VAL A 496 16.13 -22.55 -1.81
CA VAL A 496 14.97 -22.00 -2.51
C VAL A 496 15.27 -20.61 -3.09
N ALA A 497 16.30 -19.94 -2.57
CA ALA A 497 16.74 -18.61 -2.94
C ALA A 497 18.20 -18.36 -2.55
N VAL A 498 18.75 -17.22 -2.98
CA VAL A 498 20.09 -16.76 -2.61
C VAL A 498 19.97 -15.43 -1.87
N ALA A 499 20.53 -15.35 -0.66
CA ALA A 499 20.63 -14.09 0.06
C ALA A 499 21.60 -13.12 -0.64
N ILE A 500 21.45 -11.81 -0.43
CA ILE A 500 22.31 -10.80 -1.07
C ILE A 500 23.75 -10.81 -0.56
N ASN A 501 24.03 -11.42 0.60
CA ASN A 501 25.40 -11.70 1.07
C ASN A 501 25.97 -13.00 0.49
N GLY A 502 25.18 -13.75 -0.29
CA GLY A 502 25.56 -14.98 -0.98
C GLY A 502 25.27 -16.28 -0.22
N VAL A 503 24.72 -16.20 0.99
CA VAL A 503 24.30 -17.38 1.76
C VAL A 503 23.05 -18.01 1.12
N PRO A 504 22.98 -19.34 0.96
CA PRO A 504 21.75 -20.00 0.53
C PRO A 504 20.60 -19.80 1.52
N ILE A 505 19.39 -19.60 1.01
CA ILE A 505 18.15 -19.58 1.80
C ILE A 505 17.44 -20.92 1.59
N PHE A 506 17.11 -21.60 2.67
CA PHE A 506 16.47 -22.91 2.65
C PHE A 506 15.02 -22.79 3.14
N GLY A 507 14.19 -23.75 2.74
CA GLY A 507 12.84 -23.87 3.27
C GLY A 507 12.83 -24.30 4.74
N PRO A 508 11.70 -24.13 5.45
CA PRO A 508 11.55 -24.53 6.85
C PRO A 508 11.60 -26.06 7.09
N GLU A 509 11.49 -26.85 6.02
CA GLU A 509 11.40 -28.31 6.05
C GLU A 509 12.68 -29.02 5.59
N ASP A 510 13.81 -28.31 5.46
CA ASP A 510 15.06 -28.95 5.03
C ASP A 510 15.59 -29.93 6.10
N GLY A 511 15.13 -31.18 6.02
CA GLY A 511 15.41 -32.21 7.01
C GLY A 511 14.30 -33.27 7.12
N PRO A 512 14.55 -34.40 7.78
CA PRO A 512 13.48 -35.33 8.17
C PRO A 512 12.53 -34.78 9.26
N GLY A 513 12.84 -33.62 9.84
CA GLY A 513 12.01 -32.87 10.77
C GLY A 513 11.04 -31.95 10.02
N GLY A 514 9.90 -31.62 10.63
CA GLY A 514 8.93 -30.69 10.05
C GLY A 514 9.45 -29.25 10.08
N ASP A 515 8.61 -28.31 10.50
CA ASP A 515 8.99 -26.90 10.62
C ASP A 515 10.11 -26.68 11.67
N ALA A 516 11.36 -26.56 11.19
CA ALA A 516 12.55 -26.40 12.02
C ALA A 516 12.50 -25.14 12.89
N VAL A 517 11.89 -24.06 12.39
CA VAL A 517 11.79 -22.78 13.09
C VAL A 517 10.76 -22.88 14.21
N ALA A 518 9.62 -23.54 13.98
CA ALA A 518 8.65 -23.82 15.03
C ALA A 518 9.20 -24.75 16.12
N ALA A 519 10.07 -25.70 15.77
CA ALA A 519 10.77 -26.53 16.74
C ALA A 519 11.72 -25.71 17.63
N GLU A 520 12.50 -24.79 17.04
CA GLU A 520 13.41 -23.88 17.75
C GLU A 520 12.64 -23.03 18.78
N HIS A 521 11.50 -22.46 18.37
CA HIS A 521 10.61 -21.68 19.24
C HIS A 521 9.72 -22.52 20.17
N GLY A 522 9.96 -23.84 20.25
CA GLY A 522 9.34 -24.73 21.23
C GLY A 522 7.87 -25.07 20.97
N ALA A 523 7.37 -24.89 19.75
CA ALA A 523 6.00 -25.28 19.37
C ALA A 523 5.78 -26.79 19.51
N TYR A 524 6.83 -27.58 19.28
CA TYR A 524 6.84 -29.02 19.49
C TYR A 524 8.25 -29.52 19.82
N ASN A 525 8.36 -30.78 20.25
CA ASN A 525 9.65 -31.42 20.50
C ASN A 525 10.02 -32.31 19.30
N GLU A 526 11.01 -31.91 18.52
CA GLU A 526 11.56 -32.74 17.45
C GLU A 526 12.34 -33.93 18.03
N ASP A 527 11.97 -35.15 17.61
CA ASP A 527 12.54 -36.40 18.12
C ASP A 527 13.06 -37.34 17.01
N ARG A 528 12.89 -36.96 15.74
CA ARG A 528 13.46 -37.67 14.58
C ARG A 528 14.92 -37.31 14.37
N GLN A 529 15.28 -36.05 14.62
CA GLN A 529 16.64 -35.53 14.54
C GLN A 529 16.88 -34.37 15.50
N PRO A 530 18.10 -34.17 16.01
CA PRO A 530 18.41 -32.95 16.74
C PRO A 530 18.51 -31.78 15.75
N ILE A 531 17.87 -30.66 16.08
CA ILE A 531 17.91 -29.40 15.35
C ILE A 531 18.25 -28.31 16.35
N GLU A 532 19.12 -27.39 15.95
CA GLU A 532 19.46 -26.17 16.67
C GLU A 532 19.75 -25.14 15.59
N LEU A 533 18.95 -24.09 15.56
CA LEU A 533 19.19 -22.93 14.73
C LEU A 533 19.88 -21.87 15.58
N GLY A 534 20.86 -21.19 15.01
CA GLY A 534 21.56 -20.12 15.71
C GLY A 534 20.90 -18.78 15.47
N ILE A 535 21.66 -17.72 15.78
CA ILE A 535 21.33 -16.34 15.41
C ILE A 535 20.88 -16.28 13.94
N CYS A 536 19.84 -15.50 13.68
CA CYS A 536 19.21 -15.34 12.36
C CYS A 536 18.49 -16.60 11.84
N HIS A 537 18.21 -17.57 12.71
CA HIS A 537 17.68 -18.89 12.33
C HIS A 537 18.53 -19.57 11.24
N GLY A 538 19.83 -19.31 11.27
CA GLY A 538 20.80 -19.92 10.37
C GLY A 538 21.65 -20.97 11.08
N HIS A 539 22.16 -21.94 10.33
CA HIS A 539 23.10 -22.91 10.87
C HIS A 539 23.98 -23.55 9.79
N ALA A 540 24.96 -24.34 10.21
CA ALA A 540 25.76 -25.16 9.31
C ALA A 540 25.16 -26.56 9.14
N ALA A 541 25.03 -27.01 7.88
CA ALA A 541 24.82 -28.42 7.54
C ALA A 541 26.14 -29.21 7.56
N GLN A 542 26.04 -30.54 7.53
CA GLN A 542 27.20 -31.42 7.36
C GLN A 542 28.00 -31.03 6.11
N GLY A 543 29.33 -31.01 6.24
CA GLY A 543 30.23 -30.48 5.20
C GLY A 543 30.44 -28.96 5.26
N GLY A 544 29.88 -28.28 6.25
CA GLY A 544 30.16 -26.87 6.55
C GLY A 544 29.40 -25.87 5.67
N THR A 545 28.22 -26.24 5.18
CA THR A 545 27.36 -25.34 4.40
C THR A 545 26.46 -24.53 5.33
N TYR A 546 26.69 -23.23 5.44
CA TYR A 546 25.83 -22.33 6.19
C TYR A 546 24.63 -21.87 5.36
N HIS A 547 23.45 -21.75 5.98
CA HIS A 547 22.20 -21.32 5.32
C HIS A 547 21.19 -20.75 6.33
N TYR A 548 20.21 -19.97 5.85
CA TYR A 548 19.11 -19.40 6.65
C TYR A 548 17.79 -20.15 6.45
N HIS A 549 16.96 -20.23 7.51
CA HIS A 549 15.60 -20.82 7.45
C HIS A 549 14.46 -19.83 7.67
N ALA A 550 14.70 -18.73 8.39
CA ALA A 550 13.67 -17.70 8.61
C ALA A 550 14.22 -16.28 8.56
N ASP A 551 15.22 -15.94 9.36
CA ASP A 551 15.62 -14.55 9.51
C ASP A 551 16.84 -14.18 8.66
N GLY A 552 16.60 -13.88 7.39
CA GLY A 552 17.63 -13.33 6.51
C GLY A 552 17.91 -11.84 6.76
N ASN A 553 17.20 -11.16 7.66
CA ASN A 553 17.29 -9.71 7.82
C ASN A 553 18.51 -9.27 8.59
N CYS A 554 19.05 -10.15 9.43
CA CYS A 554 20.19 -9.83 10.27
C CYS A 554 21.46 -9.43 9.50
N MET A 555 21.55 -9.71 8.20
CA MET A 555 22.64 -9.18 7.35
C MET A 555 22.63 -7.64 7.23
N HIS A 556 21.49 -7.02 7.51
CA HIS A 556 21.32 -5.56 7.61
C HIS A 556 21.39 -5.06 9.06
N TRP A 557 21.47 -5.96 10.04
CA TRP A 557 21.67 -5.58 11.43
C TRP A 557 23.13 -5.15 11.63
N HIS A 558 23.32 -3.98 12.22
CA HIS A 558 24.62 -3.40 12.47
C HIS A 558 24.71 -2.95 13.92
N ALA A 559 25.69 -3.48 14.65
CA ALA A 559 25.90 -3.15 16.05
C ALA A 559 26.22 -1.66 16.23
N GLU A 560 25.53 -1.00 17.15
CA GLU A 560 25.94 0.32 17.61
C GLU A 560 27.22 0.23 18.47
N PRO A 561 27.93 1.35 18.72
CA PRO A 561 29.16 1.33 19.52
C PRO A 561 28.99 0.70 20.91
N GLY A 562 29.46 -0.53 21.07
CA GLY A 562 29.41 -1.29 22.32
C GLY A 562 28.42 -2.46 22.31
N GLU A 563 27.66 -2.61 21.22
CA GLU A 563 26.77 -3.75 20.98
C GLU A 563 27.49 -4.87 20.23
N SER A 564 26.91 -6.06 20.28
CA SER A 564 27.34 -7.26 19.56
C SER A 564 26.13 -8.14 19.26
N ILE A 565 26.10 -8.77 18.09
CA ILE A 565 24.97 -9.63 17.72
C ILE A 565 24.78 -10.79 18.71
N GLU A 566 25.87 -11.29 19.32
CA GLU A 566 25.83 -12.35 20.35
C GLU A 566 24.99 -11.97 21.58
N ASN A 567 24.99 -10.69 21.98
CA ASN A 567 24.40 -10.26 23.25
C ASN A 567 23.14 -9.40 23.09
N ASP A 568 23.00 -8.72 21.95
CA ASP A 568 21.97 -7.69 21.74
C ASP A 568 20.92 -8.10 20.70
N TYR A 569 21.17 -9.16 19.91
CA TYR A 569 20.17 -9.72 19.00
C TYR A 569 19.16 -10.57 19.77
N ASP A 570 17.88 -10.18 19.76
CA ASP A 570 16.84 -10.87 20.51
C ASP A 570 16.11 -11.90 19.64
N ASP A 571 16.45 -13.18 19.83
CA ASP A 571 15.80 -14.32 19.20
C ASP A 571 14.82 -15.05 20.13
N SER A 572 14.54 -14.50 21.31
CA SER A 572 13.83 -15.19 22.38
C SER A 572 12.34 -15.46 22.08
N THR A 573 11.76 -14.69 21.17
CA THR A 573 10.38 -14.82 20.69
C THR A 573 10.29 -14.44 19.23
N ILE A 574 9.33 -14.99 18.50
CA ILE A 574 9.10 -14.64 17.09
C ILE A 574 8.81 -13.14 16.88
N GLN A 575 8.17 -12.47 17.87
CA GLN A 575 7.94 -11.03 17.82
C GLN A 575 9.23 -10.23 17.96
N ALA A 576 10.14 -10.65 18.84
CA ALA A 576 11.39 -9.94 19.07
C ALA A 576 12.31 -9.98 17.83
N VAL A 577 12.31 -11.11 17.13
CA VAL A 577 13.12 -11.32 15.92
C VAL A 577 12.87 -10.23 14.87
N ALA A 578 11.59 -9.95 14.55
CA ALA A 578 11.25 -8.92 13.57
C ALA A 578 11.63 -7.49 14.03
N GLN A 579 11.66 -7.24 15.33
CA GLN A 579 12.00 -5.94 15.91
C GLN A 579 13.49 -5.62 15.88
N ASN A 580 14.37 -6.64 15.78
CA ASN A 580 15.81 -6.40 15.71
C ASN A 580 16.20 -5.49 14.54
N THR A 581 15.42 -5.51 13.44
CA THR A 581 15.68 -4.74 12.22
C THR A 581 14.65 -3.65 11.93
N TYR A 582 13.78 -3.33 12.90
CA TYR A 582 12.79 -2.26 12.72
C TYR A 582 13.42 -0.88 12.93
N ASP A 583 13.39 -0.06 11.89
CA ASP A 583 13.88 1.32 11.89
C ASP A 583 12.79 2.35 11.54
N GLY A 584 11.54 1.91 11.42
CA GLY A 584 10.42 2.72 10.95
C GLY A 584 10.31 2.85 9.44
N ASN A 585 11.15 2.15 8.66
CA ASN A 585 11.14 2.13 7.21
C ASN A 585 10.70 0.76 6.66
N HIS A 586 10.38 0.72 5.37
CA HIS A 586 10.23 -0.53 4.63
C HIS A 586 11.56 -1.28 4.64
N SER A 587 11.54 -2.60 4.89
CA SER A 587 12.74 -3.41 4.93
C SER A 587 13.52 -3.36 3.62
N MET A 588 14.83 -3.53 3.70
CA MET A 588 15.69 -3.71 2.53
C MET A 588 15.50 -5.10 1.93
N VAL A 589 15.92 -5.27 0.66
CA VAL A 589 15.99 -6.59 0.02
C VAL A 589 17.01 -7.45 0.76
N ILE A 590 16.71 -8.72 0.96
CA ILE A 590 17.57 -9.70 1.63
C ILE A 590 18.01 -10.84 0.71
N GLY A 591 17.32 -11.03 -0.42
CA GLY A 591 17.66 -12.10 -1.35
C GLY A 591 16.89 -12.06 -2.66
N VAL A 592 17.21 -13.03 -3.50
CA VAL A 592 16.56 -13.26 -4.80
C VAL A 592 16.09 -14.71 -4.89
N ALA A 593 14.82 -14.90 -5.23
CA ALA A 593 14.26 -16.21 -5.52
C ALA A 593 14.71 -16.72 -6.89
N PHE A 594 14.63 -18.03 -7.16
CA PHE A 594 15.10 -18.60 -8.44
C PHE A 594 14.27 -18.21 -9.66
N ASP A 595 13.08 -17.65 -9.46
CA ASP A 595 12.28 -17.00 -10.50
C ASP A 595 12.67 -15.53 -10.75
N GLY A 596 13.64 -15.01 -9.99
CA GLY A 596 14.24 -13.69 -10.13
C GLY A 596 13.55 -12.57 -9.36
N TYR A 597 12.43 -12.84 -8.67
CA TYR A 597 11.75 -11.84 -7.85
C TYR A 597 12.52 -11.57 -6.55
N PRO A 598 12.48 -10.32 -6.04
CA PRO A 598 13.14 -9.97 -4.80
C PRO A 598 12.44 -10.53 -3.57
N ILE A 599 13.24 -10.79 -2.54
CA ILE A 599 12.79 -11.14 -1.20
C ILE A 599 13.15 -9.98 -0.30
N TYR A 600 12.16 -9.36 0.33
CA TYR A 600 12.32 -8.28 1.30
C TYR A 600 12.21 -8.81 2.73
N GLY A 601 12.61 -7.97 3.68
CA GLY A 601 12.55 -8.27 5.10
C GLY A 601 11.16 -8.31 5.71
N PHE A 602 11.09 -8.17 7.04
CA PHE A 602 9.83 -8.26 7.78
C PHE A 602 8.87 -7.10 7.53
N TRP A 603 9.36 -5.93 7.13
CA TRP A 603 8.56 -4.69 7.08
C TRP A 603 8.26 -4.30 5.63
N GLY A 604 6.98 -4.12 5.32
CA GLY A 604 6.48 -3.81 3.97
C GLY A 604 5.34 -2.79 4.00
N TYR A 605 4.83 -2.41 2.82
CA TYR A 605 3.67 -1.53 2.72
C TYR A 605 2.35 -2.32 2.71
N ASP A 606 1.38 -1.91 3.53
CA ASP A 606 -0.01 -2.36 3.41
C ASP A 606 -0.73 -1.68 2.23
N ASP A 607 -1.99 -2.05 2.00
CA ASP A 607 -2.85 -1.47 0.94
C ASP A 607 -3.03 0.07 1.06
N ASN A 608 -2.78 0.63 2.24
CA ASN A 608 -2.88 2.07 2.53
C ASN A 608 -1.51 2.77 2.56
N MET A 609 -0.44 2.11 2.15
CA MET A 609 0.95 2.59 2.20
C MET A 609 1.50 2.80 3.63
N ASN A 610 0.90 2.20 4.64
CA ASN A 610 1.50 2.16 5.98
C ASN A 610 2.59 1.10 6.03
N ILE A 611 3.66 1.37 6.80
CA ILE A 611 4.68 0.36 7.06
C ILE A 611 4.17 -0.59 8.14
N VAL A 612 4.06 -1.87 7.79
CA VAL A 612 3.56 -2.94 8.65
C VAL A 612 4.52 -4.13 8.62
N GLU A 613 4.48 -4.96 9.66
CA GLU A 613 5.11 -6.27 9.60
C GLU A 613 4.29 -7.15 8.66
N MET A 614 4.93 -7.65 7.60
CA MET A 614 4.33 -8.50 6.60
C MET A 614 4.09 -9.90 7.15
N LYS A 615 2.83 -10.28 7.26
CA LYS A 615 2.42 -11.52 7.91
C LYS A 615 2.04 -12.60 6.92
N SER A 616 2.42 -13.82 7.24
CA SER A 616 1.99 -15.01 6.50
C SER A 616 0.48 -15.23 6.63
N SER A 617 -0.12 -15.77 5.57
CA SER A 617 -1.51 -16.21 5.54
C SER A 617 -1.67 -17.72 5.81
N TYR A 618 -0.63 -18.39 6.30
CA TYR A 618 -0.73 -19.77 6.75
C TYR A 618 -1.05 -19.87 8.24
N GLU A 619 -1.89 -20.84 8.57
CA GLU A 619 -2.23 -21.21 9.95
C GLU A 619 -2.18 -22.72 10.13
N LEU A 620 -1.94 -23.16 11.36
CA LEU A 620 -1.99 -24.58 11.70
C LEU A 620 -3.40 -25.13 11.53
N LYS A 621 -3.49 -26.35 11.00
CA LYS A 621 -4.71 -27.15 11.05
C LYS A 621 -5.01 -27.48 12.50
N ASN A 622 -6.31 -27.57 12.82
CA ASN A 622 -6.76 -27.77 14.19
C ASN A 622 -6.18 -29.05 14.82
N GLY A 623 -5.34 -28.88 15.84
CA GLY A 623 -4.72 -29.96 16.60
C GLY A 623 -3.30 -30.32 16.14
N GLU A 624 -2.81 -29.69 15.09
CA GLU A 624 -1.44 -29.87 14.60
C GLU A 624 -0.48 -28.88 15.26
N THR A 625 0.83 -29.10 15.08
CA THR A 625 1.88 -28.34 15.75
C THR A 625 3.00 -27.87 14.83
N GLY A 626 2.96 -28.20 13.54
CA GLY A 626 4.04 -27.97 12.58
C GLY A 626 5.03 -29.15 12.51
N TYR A 627 4.79 -30.21 13.29
CA TYR A 627 5.64 -31.40 13.34
C TYR A 627 5.70 -32.10 11.97
N ASN A 628 4.64 -32.08 11.17
CA ASN A 628 4.66 -32.66 9.83
C ASN A 628 4.92 -31.63 8.71
N GLY A 629 5.47 -30.45 9.04
CA GLY A 629 5.73 -29.41 8.05
C GLY A 629 4.44 -28.92 7.39
N ILE A 630 4.46 -28.69 6.08
CA ILE A 630 3.36 -28.19 5.26
C ILE A 630 2.07 -29.01 5.41
N ASP A 631 2.18 -30.31 5.71
CA ASP A 631 1.02 -31.17 5.95
C ASP A 631 0.19 -30.70 7.16
N ASP A 632 0.80 -29.97 8.11
CA ASP A 632 0.14 -29.41 9.28
C ASP A 632 -0.44 -28.01 9.03
N TYR A 633 -0.02 -27.32 7.98
CA TYR A 633 -0.44 -25.96 7.66
C TYR A 633 -1.53 -25.91 6.59
N LYS A 634 -2.33 -24.84 6.59
CA LYS A 634 -3.28 -24.49 5.53
C LYS A 634 -3.15 -23.00 5.23
N TYR A 635 -3.39 -22.62 3.97
CA TYR A 635 -3.47 -21.24 3.55
C TYR A 635 -4.90 -20.70 3.75
N THR A 636 -5.02 -19.54 4.38
CA THR A 636 -6.30 -18.83 4.57
C THR A 636 -6.18 -17.44 3.95
N PRO A 637 -6.83 -17.18 2.80
CA PRO A 637 -6.77 -15.88 2.14
C PRO A 637 -7.20 -14.74 3.06
N GLY A 638 -6.36 -13.70 3.15
CA GLY A 638 -6.62 -12.51 3.98
C GLY A 638 -6.47 -12.74 5.48
N LEU A 639 -5.85 -13.86 5.91
CA LEU A 639 -5.40 -14.02 7.29
C LEU A 639 -4.28 -13.03 7.60
N GLY A 640 -3.21 -13.08 6.81
CA GLY A 640 -2.12 -12.09 6.81
C GLY A 640 -2.11 -11.29 5.51
N ASP A 641 -0.95 -10.72 5.21
CA ASP A 641 -0.72 -9.83 4.07
C ASP A 641 -0.24 -10.58 2.81
N LEU A 642 0.35 -11.78 3.01
CA LEU A 642 1.04 -12.52 1.97
C LEU A 642 0.15 -13.59 1.33
N ASP A 643 0.42 -13.90 0.05
CA ASP A 643 -0.25 -14.90 -0.76
C ASP A 643 0.20 -16.33 -0.45
N GLN A 644 -0.29 -17.32 -1.20
CA GLN A 644 0.04 -18.74 -1.00
C GLN A 644 1.50 -19.09 -1.33
N CYS A 645 2.26 -18.22 -1.97
CA CYS A 645 3.70 -18.38 -2.15
C CYS A 645 4.53 -17.60 -1.13
N ASN A 646 3.86 -16.93 -0.17
CA ASN A 646 4.44 -16.05 0.83
C ASN A 646 5.07 -14.77 0.23
N GLY A 647 4.45 -14.24 -0.82
CA GLY A 647 4.76 -12.93 -1.39
C GLY A 647 3.50 -12.11 -1.64
N HIS A 648 3.63 -10.97 -2.30
CA HIS A 648 2.49 -10.23 -2.84
C HIS A 648 2.90 -9.38 -4.05
N PHE A 649 1.91 -8.77 -4.71
CA PHE A 649 2.16 -7.68 -5.65
C PHE A 649 1.85 -6.34 -5.00
N GLY A 650 2.85 -5.47 -4.88
CA GLY A 650 2.72 -4.20 -4.17
C GLY A 650 3.92 -3.29 -4.42
N PRO A 651 3.79 -1.98 -4.14
CA PRO A 651 4.88 -1.03 -4.26
C PRO A 651 5.99 -1.34 -3.26
N THR A 652 7.23 -1.03 -3.63
CA THR A 652 8.39 -1.02 -2.73
C THR A 652 9.15 0.30 -2.91
N PRO A 653 10.10 0.66 -2.02
CA PRO A 653 10.94 1.85 -2.22
C PRO A 653 11.66 1.86 -3.58
N ASP A 654 12.04 0.69 -4.08
CA ASP A 654 12.77 0.49 -5.34
C ASP A 654 11.86 0.39 -6.57
N PHE A 655 10.64 -0.12 -6.35
CA PHE A 655 9.60 -0.28 -7.36
C PHE A 655 8.30 0.41 -6.92
N PRO A 656 8.24 1.75 -6.95
CA PRO A 656 7.08 2.52 -6.51
C PRO A 656 5.75 2.18 -7.21
N GLN A 657 5.82 1.63 -8.43
CA GLN A 657 4.66 1.24 -9.22
C GLN A 657 4.21 -0.21 -8.96
N GLY A 658 4.92 -0.91 -8.09
CA GLY A 658 4.66 -2.29 -7.73
C GLY A 658 5.48 -3.29 -8.51
N ILE A 659 5.93 -4.32 -7.79
CA ILE A 659 6.51 -5.55 -8.33
C ILE A 659 5.96 -6.71 -7.50
N TYR A 660 5.92 -7.92 -8.06
CA TYR A 660 5.76 -9.09 -7.20
C TYR A 660 7.04 -9.26 -6.38
N HIS A 661 6.89 -9.50 -5.08
CA HIS A 661 8.02 -9.72 -4.20
C HIS A 661 7.63 -10.59 -3.02
N TYR A 662 8.60 -11.33 -2.53
CA TYR A 662 8.47 -12.15 -1.34
C TYR A 662 8.83 -11.35 -0.11
N HIS A 663 8.36 -11.83 1.04
CA HIS A 663 8.74 -11.26 2.32
C HIS A 663 9.19 -12.35 3.27
N THR A 664 10.13 -11.99 4.14
CA THR A 664 10.27 -12.75 5.37
C THR A 664 9.07 -12.51 6.27
N ALA A 665 8.50 -13.58 6.85
CA ALA A 665 7.41 -13.49 7.82
C ALA A 665 7.71 -14.31 9.09
N MET A 666 7.90 -13.65 10.24
CA MET A 666 7.98 -14.36 11.52
C MET A 666 6.60 -14.71 12.09
N GLN A 667 5.58 -13.93 11.75
CA GLN A 667 4.23 -14.09 12.26
C GLN A 667 3.22 -14.31 11.15
N ASN A 668 2.13 -14.99 11.48
CA ASN A 668 0.93 -15.00 10.67
C ASN A 668 -0.07 -13.92 11.13
N GLY A 669 -1.20 -13.81 10.43
CA GLY A 669 -2.27 -12.87 10.74
C GLY A 669 -2.79 -12.88 12.20
N ASP A 670 -2.76 -14.05 12.84
CA ASP A 670 -3.21 -14.24 14.23
C ASP A 670 -2.11 -13.96 15.27
N GLY A 671 -0.87 -13.70 14.82
CA GLY A 671 0.31 -13.51 15.68
C GLY A 671 1.00 -14.80 16.12
N ASP A 672 0.62 -15.95 15.54
CA ASP A 672 1.31 -17.23 15.68
C ASP A 672 2.46 -17.35 14.65
N MET A 673 3.14 -18.50 14.57
CA MET A 673 4.28 -18.74 13.67
C MET A 673 3.95 -18.43 12.19
N GLY A 674 4.83 -17.67 11.53
CA GLY A 674 4.67 -17.17 10.16
C GLY A 674 5.12 -18.10 9.02
N PHE A 675 5.02 -19.42 9.17
CA PHE A 675 5.36 -20.40 8.13
C PHE A 675 4.86 -19.96 6.73
N PRO A 676 5.62 -20.06 5.62
CA PRO A 676 6.92 -20.74 5.45
C PRO A 676 8.16 -19.84 5.71
N TYR A 677 7.98 -18.69 6.35
CA TYR A 677 9.02 -17.68 6.65
C TYR A 677 9.69 -16.99 5.46
N PHE A 678 9.91 -17.64 4.31
CA PHE A 678 10.41 -17.00 3.08
C PHE A 678 9.47 -17.23 1.88
N LEU A 679 9.56 -18.38 1.23
CA LEU A 679 8.70 -18.78 0.12
C LEU A 679 8.52 -20.29 0.10
N ILE A 680 7.38 -20.76 -0.42
CA ILE A 680 7.08 -22.19 -0.61
C ILE A 680 6.75 -22.54 -2.07
N CYS A 681 6.53 -21.52 -2.90
CA CYS A 681 6.38 -21.66 -4.34
C CYS A 681 6.92 -20.44 -5.10
N TYR A 682 7.21 -20.63 -6.37
CA TYR A 682 7.70 -19.59 -7.28
C TYR A 682 6.54 -18.95 -8.02
N TYR A 683 6.40 -17.64 -7.89
CA TYR A 683 5.36 -16.89 -8.58
C TYR A 683 5.72 -16.73 -10.06
N GLY A 684 7.01 -16.62 -10.36
CA GLY A 684 7.53 -16.62 -11.72
C GLY A 684 8.02 -17.99 -12.19
N GLU A 685 8.41 -18.04 -13.46
CA GLU A 685 9.08 -19.19 -14.06
C GLU A 685 10.48 -19.37 -13.44
N ALA A 686 10.63 -20.34 -12.54
CA ALA A 686 11.91 -20.68 -11.92
C ALA A 686 12.72 -21.67 -12.78
N ASP A 687 14.01 -21.40 -12.97
CA ASP A 687 14.94 -22.34 -13.59
C ASP A 687 15.61 -23.24 -12.53
N MET A 688 14.94 -24.34 -12.22
CA MET A 688 15.43 -25.36 -11.29
C MET A 688 16.64 -26.15 -11.82
N SER A 689 17.09 -25.90 -13.05
CA SER A 689 18.29 -26.57 -13.60
C SER A 689 19.60 -26.00 -13.07
N SER A 690 19.56 -24.84 -12.40
CA SER A 690 20.71 -24.14 -11.83
C SER A 690 21.15 -24.66 -10.45
N ASP A 691 20.45 -25.65 -9.88
CA ASP A 691 20.82 -26.39 -8.65
C ASP A 691 22.07 -27.27 -8.84
N THR A 692 23.16 -26.64 -9.28
CA THR A 692 24.48 -27.24 -9.47
C THR A 692 25.38 -27.06 -8.24
N GLY A 693 24.83 -26.49 -7.16
CA GLY A 693 25.48 -26.28 -5.88
C GLY A 693 25.49 -27.52 -4.99
N GLY A 694 25.98 -28.67 -5.47
CA GLY A 694 26.49 -29.76 -4.63
C GLY A 694 25.56 -30.41 -3.58
N GLY A 695 24.29 -30.02 -3.48
CA GLY A 695 23.30 -30.59 -2.58
C GLY A 695 22.36 -31.53 -3.34
N GLN A 696 22.89 -32.57 -4.00
CA GLN A 696 22.08 -33.56 -4.70
C GLN A 696 21.16 -34.33 -3.74
N GLY A 697 19.98 -33.79 -3.50
CA GLY A 697 18.77 -34.54 -3.21
C GLY A 697 18.12 -35.02 -4.50
N GLY A 698 18.78 -35.88 -5.28
CA GLY A 698 18.10 -36.57 -6.38
C GLY A 698 18.96 -36.97 -7.59
N GLY A 699 19.63 -38.13 -7.51
CA GLY A 699 20.03 -38.89 -8.69
C GLY A 699 21.47 -39.41 -8.69
N ASP A 700 21.59 -40.70 -8.40
CA ASP A 700 22.78 -41.55 -8.42
C ASP A 700 23.64 -41.53 -7.15
N CYS A 701 24.04 -42.72 -6.70
CA CYS A 701 24.58 -42.98 -5.37
C CYS A 701 26.04 -42.51 -5.17
N GLU A 702 26.48 -41.48 -5.89
CA GLU A 702 27.82 -40.92 -5.80
C GLU A 702 27.89 -39.89 -4.67
N GLY A 703 28.41 -40.31 -3.51
CA GLY A 703 28.57 -39.47 -2.32
C GLY A 703 28.38 -40.23 -0.99
N PHE A 704 27.67 -41.37 -1.03
CA PHE A 704 27.39 -42.17 0.16
C PHE A 704 28.59 -43.06 0.55
N GLY A 705 29.44 -42.57 1.45
CA GLY A 705 30.49 -43.36 2.10
C GLY A 705 29.93 -44.38 3.12
N GLU A 706 30.64 -45.51 3.31
CA GLU A 706 30.17 -46.70 4.08
C GLU A 706 30.07 -46.55 5.62
N THR A 707 30.02 -45.35 6.21
CA THR A 707 29.94 -45.20 7.67
C THR A 707 28.71 -44.44 8.14
N TRP A 708 27.64 -45.20 8.35
CA TRP A 708 26.45 -44.77 9.10
C TRP A 708 26.74 -44.86 10.61
N GLY A 709 26.90 -43.70 11.25
CA GLY A 709 27.02 -43.59 12.71
C GLY A 709 25.67 -43.73 13.43
N PRO A 710 25.65 -43.96 14.75
CA PRO A 710 24.41 -44.04 15.51
C PRO A 710 23.73 -42.66 15.53
N GLY A 711 22.55 -42.55 14.91
CA GLY A 711 21.76 -41.31 14.90
C GLY A 711 21.02 -41.02 13.60
N ILE A 712 21.30 -41.75 12.51
CA ILE A 712 20.61 -41.59 11.23
C ILE A 712 19.91 -42.91 10.89
N GLY A 713 18.63 -42.84 10.54
CA GLY A 713 17.80 -43.99 10.15
C GLY A 713 18.38 -44.79 8.98
N PRO A 714 17.80 -45.97 8.66
CA PRO A 714 18.33 -46.81 7.59
C PRO A 714 18.30 -46.09 6.23
N PRO A 715 19.22 -46.43 5.30
CA PRO A 715 19.29 -45.79 3.99
C PRO A 715 18.01 -46.05 3.15
N PRO A 716 17.72 -45.19 2.16
CA PRO A 716 16.65 -45.41 1.20
C PRO A 716 16.75 -46.76 0.48
N GLU A 717 15.60 -47.32 0.11
CA GLU A 717 15.49 -48.61 -0.57
C GLU A 717 16.21 -48.55 -1.94
N GLY A 718 17.37 -49.21 -2.06
CA GLY A 718 18.16 -49.24 -3.31
C GLY A 718 19.68 -49.08 -3.13
N CYS A 719 20.13 -48.56 -1.98
CA CYS A 719 21.55 -48.29 -1.70
C CYS A 719 22.28 -49.44 -0.97
N GLU A 720 21.70 -50.64 -0.91
CA GLU A 720 22.27 -51.78 -0.19
C GLU A 720 23.29 -52.56 -1.03
N GLY A 721 24.55 -52.12 -0.98
CA GLY A 721 25.73 -52.93 -1.30
C GLY A 721 26.22 -52.88 -2.75
N GLY A 722 27.34 -52.18 -2.99
CA GLY A 722 28.10 -52.23 -4.24
C GLY A 722 29.55 -51.75 -4.05
N PRO A 723 30.58 -52.46 -4.58
CA PRO A 723 31.97 -52.26 -4.19
C PRO A 723 32.60 -51.03 -4.86
N GLY A 724 33.33 -50.25 -4.05
CA GLY A 724 33.97 -49.00 -4.43
C GLY A 724 34.89 -49.05 -5.65
N GLY A 725 34.84 -47.95 -6.41
CA GLY A 725 35.78 -47.61 -7.47
C GLY A 725 36.18 -46.14 -7.34
N GLN A 726 37.48 -45.89 -7.13
CA GLN A 726 38.06 -44.55 -7.23
C GLN A 726 37.97 -44.05 -8.68
N ALA A 727 37.45 -42.85 -8.90
CA ALA A 727 37.60 -42.14 -10.17
C ALA A 727 38.80 -41.17 -10.08
N GLU A 728 39.69 -41.29 -11.06
CA GLU A 728 40.85 -40.42 -11.26
C GLU A 728 40.42 -39.02 -11.71
N ILE A 729 41.01 -37.99 -11.08
CA ILE A 729 40.89 -36.59 -11.47
C ILE A 729 41.70 -36.35 -12.75
N SER A 730 41.03 -36.00 -13.85
CA SER A 730 41.71 -35.38 -14.99
C SER A 730 41.88 -33.89 -14.72
N VAL A 731 43.10 -33.52 -14.33
CA VAL A 731 43.54 -32.12 -14.26
C VAL A 731 43.54 -31.53 -15.67
N LEU A 732 42.71 -30.52 -15.91
CA LEU A 732 42.84 -29.63 -17.06
C LEU A 732 43.87 -28.55 -16.71
N ASP A 733 45.15 -28.86 -16.93
CA ASP A 733 46.20 -27.87 -17.11
C ASP A 733 46.04 -27.24 -18.50
N ASP A 734 45.60 -25.98 -18.59
CA ASP A 734 46.25 -24.93 -19.37
C ASP A 734 45.39 -23.65 -19.37
N TRP A 735 45.88 -22.61 -18.69
CA TRP A 735 45.43 -21.24 -18.95
C TRP A 735 45.88 -20.81 -20.34
N SER A 736 45.01 -20.90 -21.34
CA SER A 736 45.25 -20.21 -22.62
C SER A 736 44.78 -18.75 -22.52
N PHE A 737 45.72 -17.86 -22.22
CA PHE A 737 45.55 -16.42 -22.41
C PHE A 737 45.24 -16.11 -23.88
N ASP A 738 44.12 -15.45 -24.17
CA ASP A 738 43.82 -14.92 -25.50
C ASP A 738 44.45 -13.52 -25.71
N PRO A 739 45.50 -13.38 -26.53
CA PRO A 739 46.14 -12.09 -26.80
C PRO A 739 45.27 -11.13 -27.63
N MET A 740 44.10 -11.54 -28.13
CA MET A 740 43.16 -10.65 -28.83
C MET A 740 42.39 -9.72 -27.91
N ALA A 741 42.15 -10.11 -26.65
CA ALA A 741 41.42 -9.28 -25.68
C ALA A 741 42.18 -7.97 -25.34
N LEU A 742 43.52 -8.04 -25.30
CA LEU A 742 44.38 -6.87 -25.10
C LEU A 742 44.46 -5.93 -26.33
N LEU A 743 44.16 -6.45 -27.53
CA LEU A 743 44.19 -5.67 -28.76
C LEU A 743 42.93 -4.80 -28.91
N ILE A 744 41.80 -5.23 -28.35
CA ILE A 744 40.53 -4.48 -28.34
C ILE A 744 40.58 -3.34 -27.32
N ILE A 745 41.10 -3.59 -26.10
CA ILE A 745 41.30 -2.56 -25.09
C ILE A 745 42.36 -1.54 -25.56
N GLY A 746 43.41 -1.99 -26.26
CA GLY A 746 44.43 -1.11 -26.85
C GLY A 746 43.91 -0.24 -27.99
N LEU A 747 42.98 -0.73 -28.82
CA LEU A 747 42.42 0.05 -29.93
C LEU A 747 41.45 1.14 -29.45
N CYS A 748 40.64 0.89 -28.43
CA CYS A 748 39.73 1.89 -27.84
C CYS A 748 40.47 3.07 -27.17
N VAL A 749 41.64 2.81 -26.57
CA VAL A 749 42.47 3.88 -25.97
C VAL A 749 43.15 4.74 -27.04
N THR A 750 43.47 4.19 -28.22
CA THR A 750 44.12 4.96 -29.30
C THR A 750 43.15 5.82 -30.13
N THR A 751 41.88 5.42 -30.27
CA THR A 751 40.84 6.24 -30.93
C THR A 751 40.40 7.41 -30.05
N ALA A 752 40.34 7.23 -28.72
CA ALA A 752 40.11 8.33 -27.77
C ALA A 752 41.25 9.36 -27.76
N TRP A 753 42.50 8.95 -28.04
CA TRP A 753 43.65 9.86 -28.06
C TRP A 753 43.83 10.64 -29.39
N THR A 754 43.23 10.18 -30.49
CA THR A 754 43.30 10.85 -31.81
C THR A 754 42.12 11.78 -32.12
N LEU A 755 41.01 11.72 -31.37
CA LEU A 755 39.88 12.66 -31.51
C LEU A 755 40.00 13.93 -30.62
N ARG A 756 41.06 14.06 -29.81
CA ARG A 756 41.39 15.28 -29.04
C ARG A 756 42.40 16.23 -29.74
N ARG A 757 42.79 15.93 -30.98
CA ARG A 757 43.58 16.81 -31.86
C ARG A 757 43.06 16.73 -33.30
N ASN A 758 41.96 17.41 -33.58
CA ASN A 758 41.68 18.15 -34.82
C ASN A 758 40.53 19.12 -34.61
#